data_AF-A0A519VGT9-F1
#
_entry.id   AF-A0A519VGT9-F1
#
_cell.length_a   1.000
_cell.length_b   1.000
_cell.length_c   1.000
_cell.angle_alpha   90.00
_cell.angle_beta   90.00
_cell.angle_gamma   90.00
#
_symmetry.space_group_name_H-M   'P 1'
#
loop_
_entity.id
_entity.type
_entity.pdbx_description
1 polymer ?
#
loop_
_entity_poly.entity_id
_entity_poly.type
_entity_poly.pdbx_seq_one_letter_code
_entity_poly.pdbx_strand_id
1 'polypeptide(L)'
;MRFPHFVVILLLFSLSISYAKGETFVVTSNADAGNNTLRDALTKAAANGNAETDQILFNLPTAQLSDRTITLLSVLPEITSNLVIDGSSQPGPNLGVSGAKVVIEADRNTKFSFFTINKLDIVVGIYGLKLYKAPLALPFQFELAYGISINTKSKVTVGAPGKGNVICGFWAGIFGNIGDSKIQSNFIGVLEDGNTAASTLKGIIGRPSYDYLENALIGGEQRNEGNLIAGCETGISFDTPSISGTSETITIINNSIGTNFTETAIIPPPSVGFQHIYSRQSVVLIVKKNVFAPNMVGLQLHNGTKATLLGNFFGTNRSQSPVFNKMNSTAISGNSFVELIVGGEQTGDDNIFTNYQNPISVLNASKALVTKNNFYCNTSAVLTIGSNFIDDFKILGHYGNRAFGNAQANALIQLYDIENSCGPCNPKERFASVFADANGKWEYNGLIKGAIMGTATLNGNSVGFEPISLQDYEIKITQVDCNQNGGVEVIEKREGSYTYQIKDNNGNVVSTNQNEKNLQPGSYTLELTMLGGCTNRKRIDIFNLKPVTFPTTVNLACNTAEGNFNGNASVPRGGAIFFWEDENGVSMPSTQPMKLRAGKYYFYVKDAAGCISNKSLFTVLASPLPATIDDSNLVYEDADCGTATGSIKGMNVTIHSGTATYAWQTQIGQNFSSGLELVNAPAGQYRLAIFTNSSCGVIYSPYYTIKEQNSIVINEVNARAVNAKCGINKGHITGMVVTGTNLIYDWKDESGNSVGNTLELNDVPIGKYYLLVKNSNCSKRSSTFTVDLDPIQQFPAYSVSVTKTSCGLDNGSLAIDYGSFNPPKAVRWVKNNITVGTAANLTNQPAGKYSLMLTNDAGCERFFESYTIEVIKPLTVDVSKVSSNPDHCGTGNGNITGVIATAESAVSFAWKDKNNQTVATTKDLANAKAGNYTLTVNDGLNTSCSTQTFTFTVVLGTSVLITPIMADVKICAAGNAKLVVSNSINGNYKLYQNLNDPFPVQTNTTGNFMVDVKTNSTYYISYNLGNCESDKAAVNITVADANLEIPSSFSPNGDGVNDVWQIKNLNNYPTANVKVFNRNGSLVYEQTGAAQPFNGLKNNRVIPVGVYYYFILLRKGCATLSGTITLIR
;
A
#
# COMPACT_ATOMS: atom_id res chain seq x y z
N MET A 1 53.64 -58.13 -56.27
CA MET A 1 52.35 -58.23 -56.99
C MET A 1 51.36 -57.25 -56.36
N ARG A 2 50.77 -56.39 -57.21
CA ARG A 2 49.42 -55.76 -57.18
C ARG A 2 48.78 -55.28 -55.84
N PHE A 3 48.53 -53.96 -55.79
CA PHE A 3 47.42 -53.21 -55.15
C PHE A 3 46.00 -53.71 -55.61
N PRO A 4 44.79 -53.29 -55.08
CA PRO A 4 44.49 -52.14 -54.19
C PRO A 4 43.26 -52.21 -53.18
N HIS A 5 43.00 -51.06 -52.51
CA HIS A 5 41.73 -50.43 -52.02
C HIS A 5 40.90 -51.01 -50.84
N PHE A 6 40.84 -50.26 -49.73
CA PHE A 6 39.58 -49.77 -49.11
C PHE A 6 39.83 -48.46 -48.34
N VAL A 7 38.88 -47.53 -48.46
CA VAL A 7 38.86 -46.13 -47.99
C VAL A 7 38.28 -46.06 -46.56
N VAL A 8 38.58 -44.96 -45.82
CA VAL A 8 37.68 -44.19 -44.90
C VAL A 8 38.27 -43.91 -43.48
N ILE A 9 38.44 -42.61 -43.18
CA ILE A 9 38.23 -41.86 -41.90
C ILE A 9 39.39 -41.43 -40.95
N LEU A 10 39.50 -40.09 -40.88
CA LEU A 10 39.79 -39.12 -39.79
C LEU A 10 41.20 -38.89 -39.20
N LEU A 11 41.77 -37.77 -39.68
CA LEU A 11 42.40 -36.66 -38.94
C LEU A 11 41.75 -36.33 -37.57
N LEU A 12 42.60 -36.05 -36.56
CA LEU A 12 42.64 -34.85 -35.68
C LEU A 12 43.19 -35.19 -34.27
N PHE A 13 44.22 -34.46 -33.81
CA PHE A 13 44.11 -33.50 -32.70
C PHE A 13 45.49 -32.92 -32.35
N SER A 14 45.86 -31.82 -33.00
CA SER A 14 46.78 -30.82 -32.45
C SER A 14 45.92 -29.73 -31.80
N LEU A 15 45.71 -29.80 -30.50
CA LEU A 15 45.02 -28.77 -29.71
C LEU A 15 46.02 -27.67 -29.35
N SER A 16 46.10 -26.66 -30.20
CA SER A 16 46.58 -25.32 -29.82
C SER A 16 45.53 -24.71 -28.90
N ILE A 17 45.88 -24.52 -27.62
CA ILE A 17 45.07 -23.73 -26.69
C ILE A 17 45.26 -22.27 -27.08
N SER A 18 44.38 -21.77 -27.96
CA SER A 18 44.24 -20.35 -28.24
C SER A 18 43.51 -19.72 -27.05
N TYR A 19 44.23 -18.96 -26.21
CA TYR A 19 43.59 -18.07 -25.24
C TYR A 19 42.79 -17.03 -26.03
N ALA A 20 41.45 -17.09 -25.96
CA ALA A 20 40.59 -16.07 -26.53
C ALA A 20 40.90 -14.74 -25.81
N LYS A 21 41.33 -13.72 -26.57
CA LYS A 21 41.54 -12.35 -26.08
C LYS A 21 40.36 -11.50 -26.56
N GLY A 22 39.93 -10.53 -25.75
CA GLY A 22 38.93 -9.55 -26.19
C GLY A 22 39.44 -8.79 -27.41
N GLU A 23 38.60 -8.65 -28.43
CA GLU A 23 38.92 -8.01 -29.71
C GLU A 23 38.31 -6.60 -29.78
N THR A 24 38.89 -5.73 -30.61
CA THR A 24 38.38 -4.37 -30.86
C THR A 24 37.97 -4.22 -32.32
N PHE A 25 36.70 -3.95 -32.55
CA PHE A 25 36.12 -3.68 -33.86
C PHE A 25 35.88 -2.18 -34.01
N VAL A 26 36.53 -1.54 -34.98
CA VAL A 26 36.39 -0.09 -35.22
C VAL A 26 35.42 0.16 -36.37
N VAL A 27 34.34 0.90 -36.10
CA VAL A 27 33.35 1.35 -37.08
C VAL A 27 33.88 2.61 -37.78
N THR A 28 34.13 2.51 -39.08
CA THR A 28 34.63 3.62 -39.91
C THR A 28 33.68 4.00 -41.05
N SER A 29 32.55 3.30 -41.17
CA SER A 29 31.49 3.59 -42.14
C SER A 29 30.16 3.86 -41.44
N ASN A 30 29.47 4.93 -41.85
CA ASN A 30 28.15 5.29 -41.34
C ASN A 30 26.99 4.65 -42.13
N ALA A 31 27.29 3.74 -43.07
CA ALA A 31 26.27 2.98 -43.79
C ALA A 31 25.55 1.95 -42.88
N ASP A 32 24.31 1.57 -43.22
CA ASP A 32 23.51 0.58 -42.47
C ASP A 32 24.13 -0.84 -42.49
N ALA A 33 24.80 -1.21 -43.57
CA ALA A 33 25.39 -2.54 -43.76
C ALA A 33 26.64 -2.49 -44.66
N GLY A 34 27.44 -3.57 -44.63
CA GLY A 34 28.71 -3.68 -45.34
C GLY A 34 29.92 -3.61 -44.42
N ASN A 35 31.12 -3.75 -44.97
CA ASN A 35 32.36 -3.80 -44.19
C ASN A 35 32.57 -2.51 -43.38
N ASN A 36 33.08 -2.67 -42.15
CA ASN A 36 33.41 -1.58 -41.23
C ASN A 36 32.20 -0.73 -40.78
N THR A 37 30.98 -1.26 -40.91
CA THR A 37 29.75 -0.68 -40.35
C THR A 37 29.50 -1.20 -38.93
N LEU A 38 28.57 -0.56 -38.20
CA LEU A 38 28.13 -1.05 -36.87
C LEU A 38 27.57 -2.47 -36.95
N ARG A 39 26.83 -2.80 -38.01
CA ARG A 39 26.25 -4.13 -38.24
C ARG A 39 27.32 -5.19 -38.42
N ASP A 40 28.37 -4.88 -39.18
CA ASP A 40 29.53 -5.76 -39.36
C ASP A 40 30.28 -5.97 -38.04
N ALA A 41 30.51 -4.90 -37.27
CA ALA A 41 31.15 -4.98 -35.96
C ALA A 41 30.35 -5.85 -34.96
N LEU A 42 29.02 -5.69 -34.89
CA LEU A 42 28.14 -6.52 -34.06
C LEU A 42 28.19 -8.00 -34.47
N THR A 43 28.22 -8.27 -35.77
CA THR A 43 28.30 -9.64 -36.30
C THR A 43 29.64 -10.30 -35.96
N LYS A 44 30.74 -9.56 -36.05
CA LYS A 44 32.08 -10.04 -35.69
C LYS A 44 32.21 -10.30 -34.18
N ALA A 45 31.71 -9.39 -33.34
CA ALA A 45 31.69 -9.59 -31.89
C ALA A 45 30.87 -10.82 -31.48
N ALA A 46 29.75 -11.08 -32.14
CA ALA A 46 28.97 -12.30 -31.90
C ALA A 46 29.75 -13.57 -32.30
N ALA A 47 30.56 -13.51 -33.36
CA ALA A 47 31.36 -14.63 -33.85
C ALA A 47 32.61 -14.91 -32.99
N ASN A 48 33.16 -13.89 -32.31
CA ASN A 48 34.34 -14.03 -31.45
C ASN A 48 34.05 -14.76 -30.12
N GLY A 49 32.78 -14.75 -29.68
CA GLY A 49 32.31 -15.49 -28.51
C GLY A 49 32.35 -14.69 -27.21
N ASN A 50 32.23 -15.38 -26.05
CA ASN A 50 31.90 -14.75 -24.76
C ASN A 50 32.99 -14.94 -23.70
N ALA A 51 34.19 -15.40 -24.07
CA ALA A 51 35.26 -15.67 -23.10
C ALA A 51 35.84 -14.39 -22.47
N GLU A 52 36.00 -13.35 -23.28
CA GLU A 52 36.46 -12.01 -22.89
C GLU A 52 35.47 -10.96 -23.42
N THR A 53 35.60 -9.71 -22.96
CA THR A 53 34.72 -8.62 -23.43
C THR A 53 35.29 -7.95 -24.68
N ASP A 54 34.52 -7.98 -25.76
CA ASP A 54 34.86 -7.27 -27.01
C ASP A 54 34.50 -5.79 -26.93
N GLN A 55 35.12 -4.99 -27.80
CA GLN A 55 34.87 -3.55 -27.90
C GLN A 55 34.48 -3.15 -29.31
N ILE A 56 33.42 -2.36 -29.43
CA ILE A 56 33.06 -1.62 -30.64
C ILE A 56 33.36 -0.15 -30.41
N LEU A 57 34.32 0.37 -31.16
CA LEU A 57 34.74 1.77 -31.15
C LEU A 57 34.34 2.45 -32.46
N PHE A 58 34.31 3.77 -32.50
CA PHE A 58 33.91 4.56 -33.65
C PHE A 58 35.03 5.50 -34.09
N ASN A 59 35.27 5.53 -35.40
CA ASN A 59 36.16 6.48 -36.06
C ASN A 59 35.56 6.85 -37.43
N LEU A 60 34.31 7.30 -37.40
CA LEU A 60 33.58 7.83 -38.54
C LEU A 60 34.18 9.17 -38.99
N PRO A 61 33.96 9.58 -40.25
CA PRO A 61 34.35 10.93 -40.68
C PRO A 61 33.67 12.02 -39.84
N THR A 62 34.28 13.18 -39.73
CA THR A 62 33.86 14.24 -38.78
C THR A 62 33.63 15.60 -39.43
N ALA A 63 33.51 15.68 -40.76
CA ALA A 63 33.40 16.96 -41.45
C ALA A 63 32.02 17.61 -41.22
N GLN A 64 30.97 16.80 -41.15
CA GLN A 64 29.60 17.22 -40.85
C GLN A 64 28.93 16.27 -39.85
N LEU A 65 27.80 16.68 -39.27
CA LEU A 65 27.05 15.81 -38.35
C LEU A 65 26.55 14.54 -39.04
N SER A 66 26.12 14.64 -40.31
CA SER A 66 25.69 13.50 -41.13
C SER A 66 26.75 12.40 -41.25
N ASP A 67 28.04 12.76 -41.19
CA ASP A 67 29.13 11.79 -41.26
C ASP A 67 29.20 10.89 -40.01
N ARG A 68 28.69 11.39 -38.88
CA ARG A 68 28.59 10.67 -37.59
C ARG A 68 27.18 10.15 -37.32
N THR A 69 26.32 10.17 -38.33
CA THR A 69 24.94 9.65 -38.27
C THR A 69 24.84 8.34 -39.03
N ILE A 70 24.45 7.27 -38.34
CA ILE A 70 24.14 5.96 -38.90
C ILE A 70 22.61 5.85 -38.98
N THR A 71 22.08 5.85 -40.21
CA THR A 71 20.65 5.66 -40.46
C THR A 71 20.35 4.18 -40.70
N LEU A 72 19.65 3.56 -39.75
CA LEU A 72 19.25 2.15 -39.79
C LEU A 72 18.08 1.95 -40.76
N LEU A 73 18.23 0.97 -41.64
CA LEU A 73 17.18 0.54 -42.59
C LEU A 73 16.50 -0.75 -42.13
N SER A 74 17.14 -1.53 -41.25
CA SER A 74 16.64 -2.79 -40.71
C SER A 74 17.17 -3.03 -39.29
N VAL A 75 16.55 -3.97 -38.55
CA VAL A 75 16.95 -4.35 -37.18
C VAL A 75 18.44 -4.71 -37.11
N LEU A 76 19.17 -4.19 -36.11
CA LEU A 76 20.57 -4.56 -35.89
C LEU A 76 20.69 -6.02 -35.41
N PRO A 77 21.83 -6.69 -35.64
CA PRO A 77 22.10 -7.99 -35.05
C PRO A 77 21.97 -7.96 -33.52
N GLU A 78 21.43 -9.03 -32.95
CA GLU A 78 21.27 -9.15 -31.50
C GLU A 78 22.64 -9.20 -30.80
N ILE A 79 22.73 -8.57 -29.64
CA ILE A 79 23.93 -8.66 -28.80
C ILE A 79 23.88 -10.00 -28.07
N THR A 80 24.80 -10.90 -28.43
CA THR A 80 24.85 -12.28 -27.95
C THR A 80 26.14 -12.65 -27.22
N SER A 81 27.08 -11.70 -27.10
CA SER A 81 28.37 -11.85 -26.44
C SER A 81 28.70 -10.73 -25.46
N ASN A 82 29.76 -10.92 -24.67
CA ASN A 82 30.27 -9.88 -23.78
C ASN A 82 30.80 -8.71 -24.63
N LEU A 83 30.19 -7.53 -24.51
CA LEU A 83 30.41 -6.46 -25.49
C LEU A 83 30.30 -5.06 -24.88
N VAL A 84 31.25 -4.19 -25.23
CA VAL A 84 31.17 -2.74 -24.98
C VAL A 84 31.03 -2.00 -26.31
N ILE A 85 29.98 -1.22 -26.46
CA ILE A 85 29.76 -0.30 -27.57
C ILE A 85 30.01 1.12 -27.07
N ASP A 86 31.11 1.74 -27.48
CA ASP A 86 31.52 3.06 -26.97
C ASP A 86 31.52 4.13 -28.07
N GLY A 87 30.37 4.78 -28.25
CA GLY A 87 30.21 5.93 -29.14
C GLY A 87 31.04 7.15 -28.74
N SER A 88 31.46 7.27 -27.48
CA SER A 88 32.29 8.40 -27.02
C SER A 88 33.73 8.34 -27.55
N SER A 89 34.16 7.16 -28.04
CA SER A 89 35.44 6.95 -28.72
C SER A 89 35.56 7.73 -30.04
N GLN A 90 34.42 8.09 -30.65
CA GLN A 90 34.37 8.91 -31.86
C GLN A 90 35.16 10.23 -31.67
N PRO A 91 36.09 10.57 -32.57
CA PRO A 91 36.74 11.87 -32.57
C PRO A 91 35.75 13.03 -32.80
N GLY A 92 36.10 14.20 -32.27
CA GLY A 92 35.30 15.43 -32.42
C GLY A 92 34.45 15.79 -31.20
N PRO A 93 33.63 16.85 -31.32
CA PRO A 93 32.87 17.40 -30.21
C PRO A 93 31.68 16.51 -29.83
N ASN A 94 31.28 16.60 -28.55
CA ASN A 94 30.05 16.00 -28.04
C ASN A 94 28.82 16.59 -28.72
N LEU A 95 27.76 15.79 -28.80
CA LEU A 95 26.40 16.20 -29.11
C LEU A 95 25.84 16.86 -27.84
N GLY A 96 25.70 18.19 -27.89
CA GLY A 96 25.22 19.00 -26.77
C GLY A 96 26.02 18.76 -25.49
N VAL A 97 25.32 18.51 -24.38
CA VAL A 97 25.89 18.36 -23.04
C VAL A 97 25.89 16.91 -22.52
N SER A 98 25.37 15.96 -23.30
CA SER A 98 25.17 14.55 -22.91
C SER A 98 26.46 13.70 -22.87
N GLY A 99 27.46 14.04 -23.67
CA GLY A 99 28.66 13.20 -23.90
C GLY A 99 28.52 12.22 -25.08
N ALA A 100 27.35 12.14 -25.72
CA ALA A 100 27.18 11.35 -26.93
C ALA A 100 27.95 11.97 -28.11
N LYS A 101 28.42 11.15 -29.06
CA LYS A 101 29.16 11.63 -30.25
C LYS A 101 28.75 11.01 -31.57
N VAL A 102 28.03 9.90 -31.53
CA VAL A 102 27.52 9.18 -32.70
C VAL A 102 26.00 9.17 -32.64
N VAL A 103 25.35 9.50 -33.75
CA VAL A 103 23.90 9.39 -33.89
C VAL A 103 23.59 8.05 -34.55
N ILE A 104 22.70 7.28 -33.93
CA ILE A 104 22.02 6.15 -34.56
C ILE A 104 20.57 6.58 -34.67
N GLU A 105 20.06 6.60 -35.89
CA GLU A 105 18.67 6.92 -36.18
C GLU A 105 18.05 5.85 -37.07
N ALA A 106 16.74 5.90 -37.24
CA ALA A 106 16.06 5.01 -38.17
C ALA A 106 15.15 5.80 -39.12
N ASP A 107 14.96 5.27 -40.32
CA ASP A 107 14.06 5.88 -41.30
C ASP A 107 12.62 5.99 -40.76
N ARG A 108 11.85 6.96 -41.27
CA ARG A 108 10.55 7.42 -40.73
C ARG A 108 9.44 6.36 -40.68
N ASN A 109 9.68 5.15 -41.19
CA ASN A 109 8.72 4.05 -41.27
C ASN A 109 9.14 2.76 -40.54
N THR A 110 10.17 2.80 -39.69
CA THR A 110 10.76 1.62 -39.05
C THR A 110 10.03 1.17 -37.76
N LYS A 111 9.88 -0.15 -37.57
CA LYS A 111 9.09 -0.77 -36.48
C LYS A 111 9.89 -1.53 -35.41
N PHE A 112 11.22 -1.45 -35.44
CA PHE A 112 12.10 -2.30 -34.64
C PHE A 112 12.81 -1.55 -33.53
N SER A 113 13.22 -2.29 -32.49
CA SER A 113 14.12 -1.81 -31.44
C SER A 113 15.57 -1.72 -31.94
N PHE A 114 16.36 -0.77 -31.42
CA PHE A 114 17.72 -0.56 -31.94
C PHE A 114 18.69 -1.60 -31.42
N PHE A 115 18.85 -1.71 -30.09
CA PHE A 115 19.68 -2.75 -29.48
C PHE A 115 18.80 -3.77 -28.78
N THR A 116 19.03 -5.05 -29.06
CA THR A 116 18.32 -6.17 -28.44
C THR A 116 19.32 -7.12 -27.79
N ILE A 117 19.15 -7.39 -26.51
CA ILE A 117 20.00 -8.27 -25.69
C ILE A 117 19.16 -9.49 -25.29
N ASN A 118 19.46 -10.63 -25.92
CA ASN A 118 18.70 -11.88 -25.81
C ASN A 118 19.52 -13.05 -25.24
N LYS A 119 20.79 -12.84 -24.89
CA LYS A 119 21.64 -13.89 -24.30
C LYS A 119 21.68 -13.76 -22.78
N LEU A 120 21.56 -14.89 -22.09
CA LEU A 120 21.73 -14.98 -20.64
C LEU A 120 23.19 -14.82 -20.23
N ASP A 121 23.39 -14.17 -19.08
CA ASP A 121 24.66 -14.07 -18.32
C ASP A 121 25.83 -13.45 -19.11
N ILE A 122 25.54 -12.48 -19.99
CA ILE A 122 26.58 -11.66 -20.64
C ILE A 122 26.72 -10.28 -19.99
N VAL A 123 27.87 -9.66 -20.21
CA VAL A 123 28.19 -8.30 -19.78
C VAL A 123 28.12 -7.38 -20.99
N VAL A 124 27.24 -6.37 -20.93
CA VAL A 124 27.04 -5.43 -22.04
C VAL A 124 27.21 -4.00 -21.55
N GLY A 125 28.00 -3.19 -22.25
CA GLY A 125 28.14 -1.75 -22.02
C GLY A 125 27.72 -0.95 -23.26
N ILE A 126 26.88 0.07 -23.11
CA ILE A 126 26.45 0.94 -24.22
C ILE A 126 26.64 2.39 -23.80
N TYR A 127 27.53 3.13 -24.48
CA TYR A 127 27.98 4.47 -24.06
C TYR A 127 28.03 5.46 -25.22
N GLY A 128 27.77 6.75 -24.94
CA GLY A 128 28.05 7.85 -25.85
C GLY A 128 27.29 7.85 -27.19
N LEU A 129 26.10 7.23 -27.26
CA LEU A 129 25.27 7.17 -28.46
C LEU A 129 24.02 8.06 -28.33
N LYS A 130 23.64 8.74 -29.41
CA LYS A 130 22.29 9.30 -29.57
C LYS A 130 21.44 8.32 -30.35
N LEU A 131 20.53 7.62 -29.66
CA LEU A 131 19.50 6.76 -30.25
C LEU A 131 18.26 7.63 -30.48
N TYR A 132 17.99 7.94 -31.75
CA TYR A 132 16.92 8.85 -32.11
C TYR A 132 15.98 8.24 -33.14
N LYS A 133 14.70 8.15 -32.81
CA LYS A 133 13.65 7.84 -33.77
C LYS A 133 12.77 9.07 -33.96
N ALA A 134 12.62 9.53 -35.20
CA ALA A 134 11.76 10.68 -35.45
C ALA A 134 10.31 10.32 -35.05
N PRO A 135 9.62 11.14 -34.22
CA PRO A 135 8.24 10.87 -33.86
C PRO A 135 7.35 10.90 -35.11
N LEU A 136 6.45 9.92 -35.24
CA LEU A 136 5.43 9.93 -36.29
C LEU A 136 4.52 11.15 -36.08
N ALA A 137 4.07 11.78 -37.17
CA ALA A 137 3.26 13.02 -37.15
C ALA A 137 1.92 12.91 -36.40
N LEU A 138 1.56 11.73 -35.89
CA LEU A 138 0.36 11.48 -35.10
C LEU A 138 0.73 11.06 -33.67
N PRO A 139 0.26 11.78 -32.63
CA PRO A 139 0.65 11.57 -31.23
C PRO A 139 0.21 10.23 -30.60
N PHE A 140 -0.47 9.35 -31.35
CA PHE A 140 -1.10 8.12 -30.83
C PHE A 140 -0.61 6.82 -31.46
N GLN A 141 0.42 6.83 -32.29
CA GLN A 141 0.98 5.61 -32.89
C GLN A 141 2.43 5.38 -32.46
N PHE A 142 2.66 5.24 -31.16
CA PHE A 142 3.88 4.59 -30.70
C PHE A 142 3.75 3.10 -30.93
N GLU A 143 4.33 2.60 -32.02
CA GLU A 143 4.54 1.15 -32.19
C GLU A 143 5.54 0.65 -31.13
N LEU A 144 5.42 -0.62 -30.69
CA LEU A 144 6.22 -1.26 -29.64
C LEU A 144 7.71 -1.41 -30.04
N ALA A 145 8.42 -0.30 -30.15
CA ALA A 145 9.85 -0.20 -30.45
C ALA A 145 10.59 0.45 -29.28
N TYR A 146 11.77 -0.09 -28.97
CA TYR A 146 12.58 0.32 -27.82
C TYR A 146 13.96 0.81 -28.26
N GLY A 147 14.53 1.79 -27.55
CA GLY A 147 15.93 2.17 -27.79
C GLY A 147 16.86 1.01 -27.45
N ILE A 148 16.70 0.46 -26.25
CA ILE A 148 17.43 -0.72 -25.78
C ILE A 148 16.42 -1.72 -25.18
N SER A 149 16.41 -2.94 -25.71
CA SER A 149 15.57 -4.05 -25.26
C SER A 149 16.44 -5.10 -24.55
N ILE A 150 16.14 -5.39 -23.28
CA ILE A 150 16.84 -6.37 -22.45
C ILE A 150 15.88 -7.53 -22.17
N ASN A 151 15.89 -8.57 -23.00
CA ASN A 151 14.87 -9.63 -22.88
C ASN A 151 15.34 -10.81 -22.03
N THR A 152 16.58 -10.78 -21.57
CA THR A 152 17.21 -11.85 -20.80
C THR A 152 18.02 -11.28 -19.65
N LYS A 153 18.31 -12.12 -18.66
CA LYS A 153 19.18 -11.77 -17.54
C LYS A 153 20.60 -11.52 -18.03
N SER A 154 21.07 -10.28 -17.93
CA SER A 154 22.42 -9.87 -18.31
C SER A 154 22.85 -8.65 -17.52
N LYS A 155 24.15 -8.49 -17.31
CA LYS A 155 24.71 -7.31 -16.64
C LYS A 155 24.87 -6.20 -17.66
N VAL A 156 23.87 -5.34 -17.77
CA VAL A 156 23.85 -4.25 -18.75
C VAL A 156 24.20 -2.93 -18.08
N THR A 157 25.25 -2.26 -18.55
CA THR A 157 25.56 -0.87 -18.20
C THR A 157 25.18 0.04 -19.34
N VAL A 158 24.24 0.96 -19.11
CA VAL A 158 23.82 1.96 -20.09
C VAL A 158 24.28 3.33 -19.60
N GLY A 159 25.23 3.91 -20.32
CA GLY A 159 25.83 5.20 -20.01
C GLY A 159 26.90 5.15 -18.92
N ALA A 160 27.70 6.21 -18.87
CA ALA A 160 28.73 6.43 -17.87
C ALA A 160 29.02 7.94 -17.75
N PRO A 161 29.61 8.43 -16.65
CA PRO A 161 29.98 9.84 -16.52
C PRO A 161 30.84 10.34 -17.70
N GLY A 162 30.40 11.42 -18.35
CA GLY A 162 31.05 11.97 -19.55
C GLY A 162 30.80 11.19 -20.84
N LYS A 163 30.09 10.06 -20.79
CA LYS A 163 29.72 9.18 -21.92
C LYS A 163 28.23 8.86 -21.91
N GLY A 164 27.38 9.83 -21.58
CA GLY A 164 25.94 9.66 -21.51
C GLY A 164 25.32 9.38 -22.87
N ASN A 165 24.34 8.48 -22.92
CA ASN A 165 23.54 8.29 -24.12
C ASN A 165 22.40 9.30 -24.18
N VAL A 166 21.90 9.59 -25.37
CA VAL A 166 20.66 10.34 -25.62
C VAL A 166 19.66 9.38 -26.24
N ILE A 167 18.50 9.14 -25.63
CA ILE A 167 17.54 8.12 -26.07
C ILE A 167 16.16 8.76 -26.22
N CYS A 168 15.69 8.90 -27.46
CA CYS A 168 14.50 9.68 -27.79
C CYS A 168 13.69 9.07 -28.94
N GLY A 169 12.36 9.23 -28.91
CA GLY A 169 11.48 8.85 -30.03
C GLY A 169 10.90 7.43 -29.97
N PHE A 170 11.05 6.75 -28.83
CA PHE A 170 10.62 5.36 -28.65
C PHE A 170 9.34 5.26 -27.81
N TRP A 171 8.67 4.10 -27.88
CA TRP A 171 7.63 3.77 -26.91
C TRP A 171 8.23 3.62 -25.52
N ALA A 172 9.37 2.93 -25.43
CA ALA A 172 10.23 2.95 -24.24
C ALA A 172 11.69 3.22 -24.62
N GLY A 173 12.37 4.10 -23.88
CA GLY A 173 13.80 4.33 -24.10
C GLY A 173 14.61 3.05 -23.79
N ILE A 174 14.38 2.50 -22.60
CA ILE A 174 14.94 1.22 -22.16
C ILE A 174 13.80 0.33 -21.67
N PHE A 175 13.76 -0.92 -22.12
CA PHE A 175 12.70 -1.87 -21.82
C PHE A 175 13.24 -3.26 -21.53
N GLY A 176 12.71 -3.94 -20.52
CA GLY A 176 12.89 -5.38 -20.33
C GLY A 176 13.38 -5.75 -18.92
N ASN A 177 14.01 -6.91 -18.77
CA ASN A 177 14.56 -7.35 -17.48
C ASN A 177 15.83 -6.55 -17.15
N ILE A 178 15.67 -5.52 -16.32
CA ILE A 178 16.77 -4.63 -15.90
C ILE A 178 17.49 -5.12 -14.65
N GLY A 179 17.18 -6.32 -14.15
CA GLY A 179 17.90 -6.90 -13.01
C GLY A 179 19.42 -6.92 -13.25
N ASP A 180 20.18 -6.57 -12.21
CA ASP A 180 21.64 -6.41 -12.24
C ASP A 180 22.18 -5.38 -13.26
N SER A 181 21.31 -4.52 -13.82
CA SER A 181 21.72 -3.46 -14.75
C SER A 181 22.06 -2.14 -14.04
N LYS A 182 23.02 -1.39 -14.59
CA LYS A 182 23.37 -0.03 -14.17
C LYS A 182 23.04 0.96 -15.29
N ILE A 183 21.98 1.75 -15.11
CA ILE A 183 21.53 2.76 -16.08
C ILE A 183 21.89 4.13 -15.52
N GLN A 184 22.90 4.80 -16.05
CA GLN A 184 23.48 6.02 -15.47
C GLN A 184 23.87 7.06 -16.52
N SER A 185 23.86 8.34 -16.15
CA SER A 185 24.32 9.46 -16.99
C SER A 185 23.58 9.62 -18.34
N ASN A 186 22.42 9.00 -18.54
CA ASN A 186 21.68 9.08 -19.80
C ASN A 186 20.71 10.26 -19.84
N PHE A 187 20.41 10.74 -21.04
CA PHE A 187 19.38 11.72 -21.36
C PHE A 187 18.27 10.95 -22.04
N ILE A 188 17.11 10.82 -21.40
CA ILE A 188 15.99 10.01 -21.90
C ILE A 188 14.77 10.92 -22.07
N GLY A 189 14.22 10.96 -23.28
CA GLY A 189 13.09 11.82 -23.65
C GLY A 189 13.44 13.30 -23.86
N VAL A 190 14.72 13.67 -23.72
CA VAL A 190 15.26 15.02 -23.91
C VAL A 190 16.38 14.97 -24.96
N LEU A 191 16.44 15.97 -25.83
CA LEU A 191 17.54 16.11 -26.78
C LEU A 191 18.89 16.30 -26.06
N GLU A 192 19.95 16.18 -26.85
CA GLU A 192 21.34 16.28 -26.40
C GLU A 192 21.69 17.63 -25.74
N ASP A 193 20.89 18.67 -25.94
CA ASP A 193 21.03 19.99 -25.31
C ASP A 193 20.61 19.98 -23.82
N GLY A 194 19.93 18.93 -23.37
CA GLY A 194 19.43 18.79 -22.02
C GLY A 194 18.25 19.70 -21.67
N ASN A 195 17.67 20.41 -22.64
CA ASN A 195 16.62 21.40 -22.44
C ASN A 195 15.38 21.14 -23.29
N THR A 196 15.55 20.56 -24.48
CA THR A 196 14.46 20.41 -25.45
C THR A 196 13.83 19.02 -25.35
N ALA A 197 12.52 18.96 -25.14
CA ALA A 197 11.78 17.71 -25.14
C ALA A 197 11.86 17.03 -26.53
N ALA A 198 12.19 15.74 -26.55
CA ALA A 198 12.32 14.93 -27.76
C ALA A 198 11.31 13.77 -27.83
N SER A 199 10.43 13.69 -26.82
CA SER A 199 9.33 12.73 -26.68
C SER A 199 9.75 11.26 -26.68
N THR A 200 9.68 10.63 -25.52
CA THR A 200 9.68 9.16 -25.37
C THR A 200 8.52 8.82 -24.47
N LEU A 201 7.58 7.97 -24.89
CA LEU A 201 6.33 7.77 -24.13
C LEU A 201 6.64 7.32 -22.70
N LYS A 202 7.51 6.31 -22.56
CA LYS A 202 7.99 5.75 -21.30
C LYS A 202 9.52 5.83 -21.24
N GLY A 203 10.14 6.41 -20.23
CA GLY A 203 11.60 6.52 -20.19
C GLY A 203 12.28 5.16 -20.02
N ILE A 204 12.09 4.55 -18.85
CA ILE A 204 12.61 3.23 -18.49
C ILE A 204 11.44 2.35 -18.05
N ILE A 205 11.33 1.15 -18.60
CA ILE A 205 10.39 0.13 -18.14
C ILE A 205 11.16 -1.10 -17.70
N GLY A 206 11.18 -1.34 -16.39
CA GLY A 206 11.71 -2.56 -15.81
C GLY A 206 10.64 -3.64 -15.75
N ARG A 207 10.97 -4.83 -16.24
CA ARG A 207 10.19 -6.07 -16.11
C ARG A 207 11.01 -7.12 -15.34
N PRO A 208 10.99 -7.05 -14.00
CA PRO A 208 11.51 -8.09 -13.10
C PRO A 208 11.20 -9.51 -13.59
N SER A 209 12.17 -10.43 -13.49
CA SER A 209 11.99 -11.84 -13.87
C SER A 209 11.62 -12.72 -12.67
N TYR A 210 11.02 -13.88 -12.95
CA TYR A 210 10.33 -14.74 -11.97
C TYR A 210 11.22 -15.53 -10.99
N ASP A 211 12.53 -15.61 -11.22
CA ASP A 211 13.32 -16.71 -10.65
C ASP A 211 14.49 -16.29 -9.73
N TYR A 212 14.81 -14.99 -9.55
CA TYR A 212 16.02 -14.57 -8.81
C TYR A 212 15.87 -13.23 -8.06
N LEU A 213 16.65 -13.04 -6.99
CA LEU A 213 16.81 -11.74 -6.31
C LEU A 213 17.78 -10.88 -7.14
N GLU A 214 17.27 -9.90 -7.88
CA GLU A 214 18.08 -9.03 -8.77
C GLU A 214 18.12 -7.58 -8.25
N ASN A 215 19.26 -6.89 -8.41
CA ASN A 215 19.47 -5.51 -7.94
C ASN A 215 19.76 -4.56 -9.10
N ALA A 216 18.76 -3.77 -9.52
CA ALA A 216 18.94 -2.75 -10.56
C ALA A 216 19.36 -1.39 -9.95
N LEU A 217 20.27 -0.68 -10.62
CA LEU A 217 20.72 0.67 -10.24
C LEU A 217 20.40 1.67 -11.37
N ILE A 218 19.49 2.61 -11.09
CA ILE A 218 19.16 3.73 -11.99
C ILE A 218 19.79 5.00 -11.42
N GLY A 219 20.88 5.44 -12.04
CA GLY A 219 21.73 6.55 -11.65
C GLY A 219 23.03 6.08 -10.99
N GLY A 220 23.50 6.79 -9.98
CA GLY A 220 24.65 6.38 -9.16
C GLY A 220 24.87 7.27 -7.94
N GLU A 221 25.85 6.93 -7.11
CA GLU A 221 26.16 7.64 -5.86
C GLU A 221 26.68 9.06 -6.11
N GLN A 222 27.31 9.29 -7.28
CA GLN A 222 27.79 10.60 -7.70
C GLN A 222 26.77 11.33 -8.56
N ARG A 223 26.76 12.67 -8.48
CA ARG A 223 25.81 13.51 -9.24
C ARG A 223 25.89 13.29 -10.75
N ASN A 224 27.10 13.12 -11.29
CA ASN A 224 27.33 12.90 -12.73
C ASN A 224 26.95 11.49 -13.22
N GLU A 225 26.61 10.56 -12.32
CA GLU A 225 26.02 9.25 -12.64
C GLU A 225 24.48 9.34 -12.76
N GLY A 226 23.87 10.45 -12.33
CA GLY A 226 22.43 10.68 -12.47
C GLY A 226 21.96 10.74 -13.92
N ASN A 227 20.80 10.13 -14.21
CA ASN A 227 20.14 10.29 -15.51
C ASN A 227 19.29 11.57 -15.53
N LEU A 228 19.17 12.19 -16.70
CA LEU A 228 18.15 13.18 -17.02
C LEU A 228 16.98 12.47 -17.70
N ILE A 229 15.83 12.40 -17.03
CA ILE A 229 14.63 11.72 -17.55
C ILE A 229 13.48 12.73 -17.58
N ALA A 230 13.14 13.24 -18.75
CA ALA A 230 12.05 14.21 -18.90
C ALA A 230 11.43 14.16 -20.29
N GLY A 231 10.32 14.88 -20.51
CA GLY A 231 9.58 14.77 -21.77
C GLY A 231 8.92 13.40 -21.99
N CYS A 232 8.67 12.65 -20.90
CA CYS A 232 8.02 11.34 -20.91
C CYS A 232 6.66 11.39 -20.19
N GLU A 233 5.65 10.66 -20.69
CA GLU A 233 4.37 10.49 -19.96
C GLU A 233 4.57 9.69 -18.66
N THR A 234 5.54 8.77 -18.68
CA THR A 234 6.05 8.11 -17.48
C THR A 234 7.57 8.02 -17.53
N GLY A 235 8.26 8.53 -16.52
CA GLY A 235 9.73 8.49 -16.48
C GLY A 235 10.26 7.07 -16.30
N ILE A 236 9.91 6.43 -15.18
CA ILE A 236 10.33 5.08 -14.81
C ILE A 236 9.09 4.27 -14.45
N SER A 237 8.94 3.05 -14.98
CA SER A 237 7.78 2.19 -14.71
C SER A 237 8.16 0.75 -14.40
N PHE A 238 7.43 0.14 -13.47
CA PHE A 238 7.49 -1.28 -13.12
C PHE A 238 6.06 -1.86 -13.18
N ASP A 239 5.70 -2.41 -14.35
CA ASP A 239 4.30 -2.61 -14.80
C ASP A 239 3.84 -4.08 -14.96
N THR A 240 4.58 -5.08 -14.44
CA THR A 240 4.26 -6.49 -14.70
C THR A 240 3.14 -7.08 -13.82
N PRO A 241 2.26 -7.96 -14.36
CA PRO A 241 1.17 -8.60 -13.62
C PRO A 241 1.54 -9.98 -13.02
N SER A 242 1.60 -10.07 -11.67
CA SER A 242 1.76 -11.28 -10.83
C SER A 242 3.11 -11.99 -11.04
N ILE A 243 3.82 -12.50 -10.03
CA ILE A 243 3.53 -13.69 -9.21
C ILE A 243 4.26 -13.53 -7.85
N SER A 244 3.71 -14.14 -6.81
CA SER A 244 4.17 -14.13 -5.42
C SER A 244 5.63 -14.61 -5.21
N GLY A 245 6.41 -13.87 -4.41
CA GLY A 245 7.37 -14.50 -3.50
C GLY A 245 8.72 -13.81 -3.27
N THR A 246 9.24 -13.02 -4.20
CA THR A 246 10.56 -12.38 -4.07
C THR A 246 10.49 -10.92 -4.49
N SER A 247 10.84 -10.02 -3.59
CA SER A 247 10.86 -8.58 -3.87
C SER A 247 12.25 -8.16 -4.35
N GLU A 248 12.39 -7.86 -5.63
CA GLU A 248 13.60 -7.25 -6.19
C GLU A 248 13.85 -5.86 -5.58
N THR A 249 15.12 -5.49 -5.40
CA THR A 249 15.49 -4.16 -4.90
C THR A 249 15.98 -3.28 -6.04
N ILE A 250 15.24 -2.22 -6.33
CA ILE A 250 15.60 -1.24 -7.35
C ILE A 250 16.04 0.04 -6.67
N THR A 251 17.30 0.42 -6.90
CA THR A 251 17.86 1.66 -6.36
C THR A 251 17.84 2.75 -7.43
N ILE A 252 17.21 3.88 -7.13
CA ILE A 252 17.09 5.05 -8.01
C ILE A 252 17.78 6.21 -7.30
N ILE A 253 18.92 6.68 -7.81
CA ILE A 253 19.75 7.66 -7.10
C ILE A 253 20.33 8.76 -8.00
N ASN A 254 20.32 10.01 -7.50
CA ASN A 254 20.88 11.20 -8.16
C ASN A 254 20.30 11.55 -9.55
N ASN A 255 19.14 11.02 -9.93
CA ASN A 255 18.50 11.39 -11.19
C ASN A 255 17.86 12.79 -11.13
N SER A 256 17.71 13.42 -12.29
CA SER A 256 16.93 14.64 -12.49
C SER A 256 15.72 14.29 -13.36
N ILE A 257 14.52 14.32 -12.77
CA ILE A 257 13.31 13.75 -13.36
C ILE A 257 12.27 14.85 -13.58
N GLY A 258 11.83 15.01 -14.82
CA GLY A 258 10.90 16.05 -15.27
C GLY A 258 11.51 17.46 -15.38
N THR A 259 12.82 17.61 -15.18
CA THR A 259 13.52 18.89 -15.27
C THR A 259 14.38 18.96 -16.53
N ASN A 260 14.96 20.13 -16.81
CA ASN A 260 16.13 20.24 -17.68
C ASN A 260 17.41 19.81 -16.97
N PHE A 261 18.51 19.71 -17.74
CA PHE A 261 19.82 19.27 -17.28
C PHE A 261 20.37 20.08 -16.10
N THR A 262 20.12 21.39 -16.08
CA THR A 262 20.58 22.30 -15.03
C THR A 262 19.63 22.39 -13.84
N GLU A 263 18.49 21.68 -13.86
CA GLU A 263 17.47 21.69 -12.81
C GLU A 263 16.89 23.09 -12.55
N THR A 264 16.77 23.92 -13.59
CA THR A 264 16.25 25.30 -13.49
C THR A 264 14.90 25.48 -14.19
N ALA A 265 14.47 24.50 -14.98
CA ALA A 265 13.18 24.52 -15.68
C ALA A 265 12.54 23.14 -15.71
N ILE A 266 11.22 23.12 -15.83
CA ILE A 266 10.43 21.90 -16.04
C ILE A 266 10.41 21.58 -17.53
N ILE A 267 10.64 20.32 -17.90
CA ILE A 267 10.43 19.83 -19.27
C ILE A 267 9.13 19.01 -19.28
N PRO A 268 8.02 19.58 -19.80
CA PRO A 268 6.75 18.87 -19.82
C PRO A 268 6.76 17.73 -20.86
N PRO A 269 5.96 16.67 -20.64
CA PRO A 269 5.68 15.68 -21.67
C PRO A 269 4.91 16.27 -22.85
N PRO A 270 4.98 15.64 -24.04
CA PRO A 270 4.26 16.08 -25.24
C PRO A 270 2.72 15.92 -25.15
N SER A 271 2.25 15.11 -24.20
CA SER A 271 0.86 14.76 -23.92
C SER A 271 0.61 14.84 -22.41
N VAL A 272 -0.59 14.52 -21.93
CA VAL A 272 -0.88 14.52 -20.48
C VAL A 272 -0.04 13.44 -19.80
N GLY A 273 1.03 13.86 -19.13
CA GLY A 273 1.83 12.97 -18.30
C GLY A 273 1.10 12.56 -17.03
N PHE A 274 1.38 11.35 -16.56
CA PHE A 274 0.72 10.78 -15.41
C PHE A 274 1.62 10.77 -14.16
N GLN A 275 2.82 10.17 -14.25
CA GLN A 275 3.74 10.05 -13.11
C GLN A 275 5.22 9.97 -13.51
N HIS A 276 6.13 10.48 -12.68
CA HIS A 276 7.57 10.37 -12.88
C HIS A 276 8.07 8.96 -12.61
N ILE A 277 7.64 8.34 -11.51
CA ILE A 277 7.91 6.93 -11.18
C ILE A 277 6.58 6.21 -10.93
N TYR A 278 6.44 5.04 -11.55
CA TYR A 278 5.27 4.17 -11.40
C TYR A 278 5.65 2.78 -10.92
N SER A 279 4.94 2.27 -9.90
CA SER A 279 5.09 0.88 -9.45
C SER A 279 3.74 0.24 -9.19
N ARG A 280 3.51 -0.94 -9.77
CA ARG A 280 2.24 -1.66 -9.65
C ARG A 280 2.21 -2.84 -8.67
N GLN A 281 3.35 -3.35 -8.19
CA GLN A 281 3.46 -4.64 -7.46
C GLN A 281 4.67 -4.70 -6.48
N SER A 282 4.88 -5.86 -5.83
CA SER A 282 5.85 -6.20 -4.76
C SER A 282 7.35 -5.95 -5.07
N VAL A 283 7.72 -4.73 -5.44
CA VAL A 283 9.09 -4.26 -5.63
C VAL A 283 9.55 -3.53 -4.35
N VAL A 284 10.83 -3.67 -4.01
CA VAL A 284 11.49 -2.79 -3.02
C VAL A 284 12.17 -1.64 -3.77
N LEU A 285 11.65 -0.42 -3.60
CA LEU A 285 12.23 0.80 -4.16
C LEU A 285 13.09 1.51 -3.11
N ILE A 286 14.33 1.82 -3.47
CA ILE A 286 15.22 2.69 -2.69
C ILE A 286 15.47 3.94 -3.54
N VAL A 287 14.84 5.06 -3.18
CA VAL A 287 14.87 6.29 -3.98
C VAL A 287 15.64 7.37 -3.21
N LYS A 288 16.80 7.78 -3.72
CA LYS A 288 17.75 8.64 -3.00
C LYS A 288 18.21 9.86 -3.80
N LYS A 289 18.26 11.05 -3.20
CA LYS A 289 18.93 12.23 -3.80
C LYS A 289 18.45 12.63 -5.21
N ASN A 290 17.24 12.21 -5.62
CA ASN A 290 16.69 12.56 -6.93
C ASN A 290 15.98 13.91 -6.88
N VAL A 291 15.89 14.57 -8.03
CA VAL A 291 15.11 15.79 -8.23
C VAL A 291 13.84 15.45 -9.01
N PHE A 292 12.69 15.91 -8.53
CA PHE A 292 11.39 15.70 -9.16
C PHE A 292 10.71 17.03 -9.47
N ALA A 293 10.44 17.29 -10.74
CA ALA A 293 9.62 18.42 -11.14
C ALA A 293 8.16 18.26 -10.66
N PRO A 294 7.47 19.33 -10.24
CA PRO A 294 6.14 19.24 -9.66
C PRO A 294 5.01 19.11 -10.68
N ASN A 295 5.29 19.02 -11.98
CA ASN A 295 4.25 19.02 -13.03
C ASN A 295 3.44 17.72 -13.14
N MET A 296 3.86 16.64 -12.49
CA MET A 296 3.23 15.31 -12.53
C MET A 296 3.28 14.67 -11.14
N VAL A 297 2.64 13.51 -10.97
CA VAL A 297 2.83 12.74 -9.73
C VAL A 297 4.30 12.31 -9.63
N GLY A 298 4.98 12.60 -8.52
CA GLY A 298 6.39 12.22 -8.35
C GLY A 298 6.57 10.70 -8.32
N LEU A 299 5.97 10.05 -7.33
CA LEU A 299 5.93 8.59 -7.22
C LEU A 299 4.48 8.15 -7.07
N GLN A 300 4.07 7.16 -7.85
CA GLN A 300 2.79 6.50 -7.70
C GLN A 300 3.00 5.00 -7.42
N LEU A 301 2.54 4.57 -6.24
CA LEU A 301 2.80 3.26 -5.64
C LEU A 301 1.51 2.45 -5.48
N HIS A 302 1.54 1.15 -5.75
CA HIS A 302 0.36 0.27 -5.65
C HIS A 302 0.72 -1.14 -5.17
N ASN A 303 -0.22 -1.83 -4.52
CA ASN A 303 -0.26 -3.29 -4.30
C ASN A 303 1.08 -3.93 -3.87
N GLY A 304 1.47 -3.77 -2.59
CA GLY A 304 2.61 -4.51 -2.01
C GLY A 304 3.99 -3.90 -2.26
N THR A 305 4.09 -2.75 -2.93
CA THR A 305 5.35 -2.00 -3.06
C THR A 305 5.88 -1.59 -1.70
N LYS A 306 7.19 -1.80 -1.47
CA LYS A 306 7.93 -1.25 -0.34
C LYS A 306 8.82 -0.13 -0.84
N ALA A 307 8.69 1.09 -0.33
CA ALA A 307 9.46 2.24 -0.81
C ALA A 307 10.18 2.94 0.35
N THR A 308 11.49 3.17 0.18
CA THR A 308 12.32 3.96 1.09
C THR A 308 12.86 5.18 0.36
N LEU A 309 12.53 6.38 0.83
CA LEU A 309 12.88 7.66 0.20
C LEU A 309 13.79 8.48 1.11
N LEU A 310 15.00 8.81 0.64
CA LEU A 310 16.00 9.51 1.45
C LEU A 310 16.67 10.65 0.67
N GLY A 311 16.62 11.88 1.18
CA GLY A 311 17.35 13.02 0.65
C GLY A 311 16.87 13.52 -0.72
N ASN A 312 15.64 13.23 -1.14
CA ASN A 312 15.11 13.65 -2.44
C ASN A 312 14.57 15.09 -2.42
N PHE A 313 14.60 15.74 -3.58
CA PHE A 313 14.15 17.10 -3.82
C PHE A 313 12.87 17.08 -4.65
N PHE A 314 11.73 17.11 -3.98
CA PHE A 314 10.42 17.19 -4.60
C PHE A 314 10.03 18.64 -4.82
N GLY A 315 9.94 19.05 -6.09
CA GLY A 315 9.41 20.34 -6.49
C GLY A 315 10.38 21.50 -6.25
N THR A 316 11.65 21.18 -5.98
CA THR A 316 12.78 22.10 -5.97
C THR A 316 14.01 21.42 -6.57
N ASN A 317 15.06 22.18 -6.85
CA ASN A 317 16.35 21.67 -7.29
C ASN A 317 17.29 21.39 -6.12
N ARG A 318 18.47 20.83 -6.40
CA ARG A 318 19.45 20.50 -5.34
C ARG A 318 19.98 21.72 -4.57
N SER A 319 19.94 22.92 -5.17
CA SER A 319 20.29 24.17 -4.48
C SER A 319 19.14 24.78 -3.68
N GLN A 320 17.97 24.13 -3.67
CA GLN A 320 16.74 24.57 -2.98
C GLN A 320 16.28 25.97 -3.42
N SER A 321 16.66 26.38 -4.63
CA SER A 321 16.26 27.67 -5.20
C SER A 321 14.79 27.61 -5.66
N PRO A 322 14.04 28.72 -5.61
CA PRO A 322 12.64 28.77 -6.03
C PRO A 322 12.51 28.79 -7.57
N VAL A 323 12.94 27.69 -8.21
CA VAL A 323 13.01 27.57 -9.67
C VAL A 323 11.74 26.98 -10.30
N PHE A 324 10.94 26.26 -9.52
CA PHE A 324 9.71 25.64 -10.00
C PHE A 324 8.48 26.34 -9.43
N ASN A 325 7.48 26.49 -10.30
CA ASN A 325 6.17 27.00 -9.91
C ASN A 325 5.36 25.90 -9.21
N LYS A 326 4.41 26.35 -8.40
CA LYS A 326 3.43 25.52 -7.71
C LYS A 326 2.46 24.86 -8.68
N MET A 327 2.21 23.57 -8.52
CA MET A 327 1.40 22.75 -9.44
C MET A 327 0.32 21.96 -8.69
N ASN A 328 -0.78 21.69 -9.39
CA ASN A 328 -1.89 20.89 -8.87
C ASN A 328 -1.62 19.38 -9.00
N SER A 329 -0.62 18.90 -8.25
CA SER A 329 -0.10 17.54 -8.36
C SER A 329 0.27 16.97 -6.98
N THR A 330 0.61 15.68 -6.94
CA THR A 330 0.96 14.97 -5.70
C THR A 330 2.40 14.46 -5.76
N ALA A 331 3.24 14.70 -4.75
CA ALA A 331 4.63 14.26 -4.82
C ALA A 331 4.74 12.73 -4.66
N ILE A 332 4.03 12.18 -3.66
CA ILE A 332 3.94 10.73 -3.42
C ILE A 332 2.47 10.35 -3.29
N SER A 333 2.02 9.47 -4.18
CA SER A 333 0.67 8.90 -4.18
C SER A 333 0.76 7.38 -3.98
N GLY A 334 -0.09 6.81 -3.13
CA GLY A 334 -0.13 5.36 -2.94
C GLY A 334 -1.50 4.80 -2.56
N ASN A 335 -1.75 3.54 -2.93
CA ASN A 335 -2.92 2.80 -2.45
C ASN A 335 -2.62 1.31 -2.16
N SER A 336 -3.39 0.73 -1.22
CA SER A 336 -3.48 -0.71 -0.92
C SER A 336 -2.15 -1.44 -0.61
N PHE A 337 -1.91 -1.74 0.67
CA PHE A 337 -0.80 -2.60 1.14
C PHE A 337 0.61 -2.09 0.80
N VAL A 338 0.79 -0.78 0.74
CA VAL A 338 2.12 -0.15 0.57
C VAL A 338 2.82 -0.04 1.93
N GLU A 339 4.12 -0.38 1.97
CA GLU A 339 5.02 -0.01 3.07
C GLU A 339 5.89 1.17 2.61
N LEU A 340 5.70 2.33 3.22
CA LEU A 340 6.39 3.57 2.86
C LEU A 340 7.26 4.05 4.02
N ILE A 341 8.53 4.35 3.73
CA ILE A 341 9.47 5.03 4.62
C ILE A 341 9.95 6.30 3.90
N VAL A 342 9.66 7.46 4.47
CA VAL A 342 10.07 8.77 3.93
C VAL A 342 10.91 9.49 4.97
N GLY A 343 12.16 9.74 4.61
CA GLY A 343 13.19 10.32 5.46
C GLY A 343 13.86 9.27 6.34
N GLY A 344 14.93 9.68 7.02
CA GLY A 344 15.82 8.78 7.73
C GLY A 344 16.64 9.50 8.78
N GLU A 345 17.34 8.74 9.60
CA GLU A 345 18.02 9.30 10.78
C GLU A 345 19.33 10.03 10.46
N GLN A 346 19.94 9.75 9.29
CA GLN A 346 21.25 10.27 8.92
C GLN A 346 21.17 11.69 8.35
N THR A 347 22.24 12.47 8.53
CA THR A 347 22.35 13.78 7.88
C THR A 347 22.25 13.64 6.36
N GLY A 348 21.30 14.35 5.76
CA GLY A 348 21.05 14.31 4.32
C GLY A 348 20.01 13.26 3.88
N ASP A 349 19.42 12.51 4.80
CA ASP A 349 18.25 11.66 4.52
C ASP A 349 16.94 12.46 4.41
N ASP A 350 16.95 13.73 4.82
CA ASP A 350 15.77 14.59 4.83
C ASP A 350 15.31 14.87 3.39
N ASN A 351 14.08 14.45 3.06
CA ASN A 351 13.48 14.84 1.80
C ASN A 351 12.89 16.25 1.91
N ILE A 352 12.87 16.97 0.80
CA ILE A 352 12.30 18.32 0.71
C ILE A 352 11.09 18.27 -0.20
N PHE A 353 9.95 18.74 0.28
CA PHE A 353 8.69 18.78 -0.47
C PHE A 353 8.18 20.21 -0.62
N THR A 354 8.15 20.73 -1.84
CA THR A 354 7.59 22.04 -2.14
C THR A 354 6.86 22.06 -3.46
N ASN A 355 6.00 23.07 -3.66
CA ASN A 355 5.32 23.33 -4.93
C ASN A 355 4.33 22.24 -5.38
N TYR A 356 3.92 21.34 -4.48
CA TYR A 356 2.87 20.35 -4.73
C TYR A 356 1.53 20.77 -4.09
N GLN A 357 0.44 20.21 -4.60
CA GLN A 357 -0.85 20.29 -3.94
C GLN A 357 -0.83 19.43 -2.67
N ASN A 358 -0.52 18.14 -2.85
CA ASN A 358 -0.41 17.14 -1.78
C ASN A 358 1.01 16.54 -1.78
N PRO A 359 1.85 16.81 -0.78
CA PRO A 359 3.18 16.20 -0.69
C PRO A 359 3.10 14.68 -0.61
N ILE A 360 2.36 14.14 0.37
CA ILE A 360 2.27 12.70 0.60
C ILE A 360 0.80 12.33 0.80
N SER A 361 0.27 11.50 -0.08
CA SER A 361 -1.11 10.99 -0.03
C SER A 361 -1.12 9.49 -0.27
N VAL A 362 -1.26 8.69 0.79
CA VAL A 362 -1.23 7.23 0.72
C VAL A 362 -2.42 6.64 1.45
N LEU A 363 -3.37 6.05 0.71
CA LEU A 363 -4.57 5.48 1.29
C LEU A 363 -4.40 3.97 1.51
N ASN A 364 -4.81 3.44 2.67
CA ASN A 364 -4.75 2.01 2.99
C ASN A 364 -3.30 1.45 2.97
N ALA A 365 -2.36 2.18 3.55
CA ALA A 365 -0.99 1.71 3.74
C ALA A 365 -0.93 0.65 4.86
N SER A 366 -0.11 -0.39 4.70
CA SER A 366 0.20 -1.29 5.82
C SER A 366 1.20 -0.66 6.79
N LYS A 367 2.07 0.22 6.27
CA LYS A 367 3.00 1.04 7.03
C LYS A 367 3.29 2.35 6.32
N ALA A 368 3.25 3.47 7.02
CA ALA A 368 3.66 4.76 6.48
C ALA A 368 4.48 5.55 7.50
N LEU A 369 5.80 5.32 7.50
CA LEU A 369 6.76 6.03 8.34
C LEU A 369 7.21 7.29 7.62
N VAL A 370 6.82 8.46 8.12
CA VAL A 370 7.29 9.75 7.61
C VAL A 370 8.00 10.46 8.75
N THR A 371 9.32 10.55 8.66
CA THR A 371 10.14 11.15 9.71
C THR A 371 11.26 11.99 9.12
N LYS A 372 11.56 13.15 9.73
CA LYS A 372 12.72 13.98 9.36
C LYS A 372 12.68 14.43 7.89
N ASN A 373 11.59 15.06 7.49
CA ASN A 373 11.48 15.69 6.16
C ASN A 373 11.15 17.16 6.31
N ASN A 374 11.45 17.97 5.30
CA ASN A 374 11.07 19.37 5.23
C ASN A 374 9.97 19.57 4.19
N PHE A 375 9.06 20.48 4.48
CA PHE A 375 7.91 20.80 3.64
C PHE A 375 7.91 22.31 3.43
N TYR A 376 7.52 22.85 2.28
CA TYR A 376 7.50 24.30 2.09
C TYR A 376 6.46 24.63 1.00
N CYS A 377 5.60 25.62 1.24
CA CYS A 377 4.71 26.18 0.20
C CYS A 377 3.80 25.20 -0.56
N ASN A 378 3.32 24.14 0.08
CA ASN A 378 2.31 23.22 -0.50
C ASN A 378 0.88 23.82 -0.35
N THR A 379 -0.20 23.24 -0.91
CA THR A 379 -1.57 23.83 -0.75
C THR A 379 -2.51 23.08 0.17
N SER A 380 -2.34 21.78 0.33
CA SER A 380 -3.30 20.90 1.00
C SER A 380 -2.66 20.20 2.19
N ALA A 381 -3.38 19.27 2.82
CA ALA A 381 -2.84 18.41 3.87
C ALA A 381 -1.52 17.78 3.42
N VAL A 382 -0.48 18.05 4.20
CA VAL A 382 0.91 17.66 3.90
C VAL A 382 1.05 16.14 3.87
N LEU A 383 0.30 15.48 4.75
CA LEU A 383 0.30 14.04 4.92
C LEU A 383 -1.13 13.53 5.07
N THR A 384 -1.58 12.74 4.09
CA THR A 384 -2.88 12.05 4.11
C THR A 384 -2.63 10.55 4.11
N ILE A 385 -2.91 9.86 5.22
CA ILE A 385 -2.73 8.40 5.34
C ILE A 385 -4.08 7.74 5.70
N GLY A 386 -4.52 6.76 4.90
CA GLY A 386 -5.81 6.08 5.09
C GLY A 386 -5.74 4.85 6.00
N SER A 387 -6.52 4.86 7.10
CA SER A 387 -6.80 3.81 8.11
C SER A 387 -5.66 3.33 9.03
N ASN A 388 -5.97 3.31 10.34
CA ASN A 388 -5.32 2.63 11.48
C ASN A 388 -4.24 3.31 12.35
N PHE A 389 -3.99 4.63 12.33
CA PHE A 389 -2.92 5.17 13.20
C PHE A 389 -3.23 6.55 13.83
N ILE A 390 -3.01 6.60 15.16
CA ILE A 390 -2.92 7.73 16.13
C ILE A 390 -3.98 8.85 16.00
N ASP A 391 -5.15 8.67 16.63
CA ASP A 391 -6.18 9.72 16.73
C ASP A 391 -5.90 10.77 17.83
N ASP A 392 -4.81 10.60 18.60
CA ASP A 392 -4.60 11.35 19.86
C ASP A 392 -3.48 12.41 19.83
N PHE A 393 -2.82 12.66 18.70
CA PHE A 393 -1.78 13.70 18.66
C PHE A 393 -2.39 15.11 18.69
N LYS A 394 -2.00 15.90 19.71
CA LYS A 394 -2.47 17.27 19.94
C LYS A 394 -1.34 18.15 20.44
N ILE A 395 -1.33 19.40 19.98
CA ILE A 395 -0.58 20.49 20.59
C ILE A 395 -1.55 21.26 21.49
N LEU A 396 -1.31 21.22 22.81
CA LEU A 396 -2.18 21.86 23.79
C LEU A 396 -1.67 23.22 24.23
N GLY A 397 -0.37 23.45 24.21
CA GLY A 397 0.17 24.74 24.59
C GLY A 397 1.49 25.12 23.94
N HIS A 398 1.65 26.42 23.71
CA HIS A 398 2.89 27.03 23.19
C HIS A 398 3.06 28.45 23.73
N TYR A 399 4.14 28.69 24.48
CA TYR A 399 4.55 30.01 24.94
C TYR A 399 6.07 30.14 24.91
N GLY A 400 6.56 31.18 24.22
CA GLY A 400 7.99 31.42 24.09
C GLY A 400 8.71 30.16 23.62
N ASN A 401 9.57 29.63 24.49
CA ASN A 401 10.45 28.47 24.25
C ASN A 401 9.91 27.12 24.76
N ARG A 402 8.60 27.02 25.06
CA ARG A 402 7.98 25.77 25.54
C ARG A 402 6.76 25.43 24.71
N ALA A 403 6.66 24.17 24.30
CA ALA A 403 5.50 23.60 23.63
C ALA A 403 5.18 22.22 24.23
N PHE A 404 3.91 21.87 24.36
CA PHE A 404 3.49 20.60 24.96
C PHE A 404 2.11 20.18 24.46
N GLY A 405 1.79 18.91 24.68
CA GLY A 405 0.48 18.37 24.37
C GLY A 405 0.35 16.89 24.68
N ASN A 406 -0.60 16.25 24.01
CA ASN A 406 -0.92 14.85 24.17
C ASN A 406 -0.64 14.08 22.88
N ALA A 407 -0.33 12.79 23.02
CA ALA A 407 -0.19 11.81 21.96
C ALA A 407 -0.36 10.42 22.57
N GLN A 408 -0.35 9.37 21.75
CA GLN A 408 -0.23 8.02 22.29
C GLN A 408 1.12 7.81 22.99
N ALA A 409 1.15 6.99 24.05
CA ALA A 409 2.34 6.76 24.84
C ALA A 409 3.53 6.29 23.98
N ASN A 410 4.71 6.84 24.24
CA ASN A 410 5.95 6.58 23.49
C ASN A 410 5.96 7.00 22.01
N ALA A 411 4.95 7.77 21.55
CA ALA A 411 4.98 8.32 20.20
C ALA A 411 6.13 9.34 20.04
N LEU A 412 6.83 9.27 18.92
CA LEU A 412 7.81 10.28 18.50
C LEU A 412 7.06 11.47 17.91
N ILE A 413 7.27 12.65 18.47
CA ILE A 413 6.69 13.92 18.02
C ILE A 413 7.74 14.70 17.26
N GLN A 414 7.41 15.19 16.08
CA GLN A 414 8.27 16.07 15.30
C GLN A 414 7.63 17.43 15.15
N LEU A 415 8.36 18.48 15.51
CA LEU A 415 7.87 19.86 15.51
C LEU A 415 8.51 20.67 14.39
N TYR A 416 7.69 21.51 13.78
CA TYR A 416 7.96 22.24 12.56
C TYR A 416 7.64 23.72 12.70
N ASP A 417 8.50 24.57 12.17
CA ASP A 417 8.20 25.99 12.00
C ASP A 417 7.12 26.14 10.92
N ILE A 418 6.21 27.12 11.08
CA ILE A 418 5.22 27.48 10.06
C ILE A 418 5.73 28.62 9.19
N GLU A 419 5.42 28.53 7.91
CA GLU A 419 5.59 29.62 6.97
C GLU A 419 4.29 30.07 6.33
N ASN A 420 3.92 31.32 6.59
CA ASN A 420 2.70 31.91 6.07
C ASN A 420 2.86 32.61 4.72
N SER A 421 4.08 32.78 4.23
CA SER A 421 4.36 33.47 2.95
C SER A 421 3.66 32.79 1.76
N CYS A 422 3.32 31.51 1.89
CA CYS A 422 2.69 30.68 0.87
C CYS A 422 1.26 30.23 1.18
N GLY A 423 0.67 30.78 2.25
CA GLY A 423 -0.65 30.41 2.77
C GLY A 423 -0.60 29.93 4.23
N PRO A 424 -1.72 29.98 4.96
CA PRO A 424 -1.76 29.58 6.37
C PRO A 424 -1.46 28.09 6.54
N CYS A 425 -0.84 27.72 7.66
CA CYS A 425 -0.59 26.33 8.08
C CYS A 425 0.26 25.46 7.14
N ASN A 426 1.30 26.07 6.56
CA ASN A 426 2.32 25.32 5.84
C ASN A 426 3.51 25.03 6.76
N PRO A 427 3.92 23.76 6.95
CA PRO A 427 5.15 23.47 7.66
C PRO A 427 6.30 23.92 6.77
N LYS A 428 7.41 24.31 7.40
CA LYS A 428 8.66 24.71 6.75
C LYS A 428 9.77 23.72 7.06
N GLU A 429 10.34 23.87 8.24
CA GLU A 429 11.55 23.18 8.66
C GLU A 429 11.31 22.52 9.99
N ARG A 430 11.72 21.26 10.10
CA ARG A 430 11.68 20.54 11.37
C ARG A 430 12.77 21.08 12.27
N PHE A 431 12.41 21.64 13.43
CA PHE A 431 13.38 22.18 14.38
C PHE A 431 13.58 21.29 15.63
N ALA A 432 12.64 20.40 15.95
CA ALA A 432 12.73 19.55 17.14
C ALA A 432 12.08 18.18 16.95
N SER A 433 12.51 17.23 17.79
CA SER A 433 11.86 15.93 17.98
C SER A 433 11.83 15.60 19.47
N VAL A 434 10.70 15.13 20.00
CA VAL A 434 10.53 14.71 21.41
C VAL A 434 9.69 13.44 21.48
N PHE A 435 9.74 12.70 22.59
CA PHE A 435 8.87 11.54 22.80
C PHE A 435 7.75 11.87 23.79
N ALA A 436 6.57 11.32 23.56
CA ALA A 436 5.52 11.27 24.57
C ALA A 436 5.88 10.27 25.67
N ASP A 437 5.58 10.62 26.92
CA ASP A 437 5.79 9.77 28.07
C ASP A 437 4.79 8.60 28.13
N ALA A 438 4.88 7.77 29.18
CA ALA A 438 4.00 6.62 29.37
C ALA A 438 2.51 6.99 29.55
N ASN A 439 2.21 8.24 29.91
CA ASN A 439 0.85 8.77 30.04
C ASN A 439 0.38 9.50 28.77
N GLY A 440 1.18 9.50 27.71
CA GLY A 440 0.87 10.18 26.45
C GLY A 440 1.14 11.69 26.47
N LYS A 441 1.83 12.23 27.49
CA LYS A 441 2.18 13.65 27.52
C LYS A 441 3.53 13.89 26.87
N TRP A 442 3.65 14.91 26.05
CA TRP A 442 4.92 15.33 25.47
C TRP A 442 5.19 16.80 25.73
N GLU A 443 6.46 17.15 25.84
CA GLU A 443 6.91 18.51 26.08
C GLU A 443 8.26 18.77 25.40
N TYR A 444 8.39 19.94 24.79
CA TYR A 444 9.63 20.46 24.24
C TYR A 444 9.98 21.78 24.94
N ASN A 445 11.22 21.86 25.43
CA ASN A 445 11.81 23.05 26.03
C ASN A 445 13.04 23.45 25.23
N GLY A 446 12.92 24.49 24.41
CA GLY A 446 13.99 24.97 23.54
C GLY A 446 13.55 26.15 22.69
N LEU A 447 14.46 26.72 21.90
CA LEU A 447 14.12 27.88 21.08
C LEU A 447 12.99 27.55 20.11
N ILE A 448 11.92 28.35 20.13
CA ILE A 448 10.82 28.32 19.17
C ILE A 448 10.72 29.70 18.53
N LYS A 449 10.90 29.80 17.21
CA LYS A 449 11.03 31.09 16.51
C LYS A 449 9.68 31.72 16.16
N GLY A 450 8.61 30.92 16.15
CA GLY A 450 7.30 31.37 15.74
C GLY A 450 6.26 30.28 15.94
N ALA A 451 5.26 30.27 15.07
CA ALA A 451 4.18 29.29 15.11
C ALA A 451 4.69 27.89 14.77
N ILE A 452 4.08 26.88 15.38
CA ILE A 452 4.52 25.48 15.27
C ILE A 452 3.43 24.57 14.72
N MET A 453 3.83 23.50 14.03
CA MET A 453 2.96 22.34 13.80
C MET A 453 3.72 21.08 14.13
N GLY A 454 3.01 19.96 14.22
CA GLY A 454 3.67 18.69 14.41
C GLY A 454 3.00 17.53 13.72
N THR A 455 3.73 16.43 13.75
CA THR A 455 3.24 15.09 13.43
C THR A 455 3.73 14.15 14.52
N ALA A 456 3.01 13.06 14.73
CA ALA A 456 3.40 11.99 15.63
C ALA A 456 3.64 10.70 14.86
N THR A 457 4.57 9.89 15.35
CA THR A 457 4.93 8.59 14.80
C THR A 457 4.93 7.55 15.92
N LEU A 458 4.21 6.45 15.74
CA LEU A 458 4.18 5.31 16.68
C LEU A 458 4.17 4.00 15.89
N ASN A 459 4.93 3.01 16.36
CA ASN A 459 5.02 1.68 15.75
C ASN A 459 5.32 1.72 14.24
N GLY A 460 6.11 2.72 13.81
CA GLY A 460 6.49 2.90 12.41
C GLY A 460 5.42 3.52 11.51
N ASN A 461 4.39 4.17 12.08
CA ASN A 461 3.36 4.88 11.34
C ASN A 461 3.24 6.33 11.81
N SER A 462 3.24 7.26 10.87
CA SER A 462 3.07 8.69 11.11
C SER A 462 1.63 9.13 10.87
N VAL A 463 1.19 10.18 11.54
CA VAL A 463 -0.12 10.81 11.30
C VAL A 463 -0.03 12.16 10.64
N GLY A 464 -1.15 12.63 10.10
CA GLY A 464 -1.27 13.93 9.46
C GLY A 464 -0.66 15.06 10.29
N PHE A 465 -0.20 16.11 9.60
CA PHE A 465 0.23 17.33 10.29
C PHE A 465 -0.95 17.95 11.00
N GLU A 466 -0.81 18.12 12.31
CA GLU A 466 -1.80 18.81 13.13
C GLU A 466 -1.26 20.20 13.48
N PRO A 467 -1.77 21.27 12.84
CA PRO A 467 -1.44 22.64 13.24
C PRO A 467 -2.02 22.93 14.61
N ILE A 468 -3.32 22.64 14.73
CA ILE A 468 -4.24 22.90 15.82
C ILE A 468 -5.52 22.15 15.47
N SER A 469 -5.84 21.08 16.20
CA SER A 469 -7.13 20.42 16.05
C SER A 469 -8.04 20.79 17.21
N LEU A 470 -9.30 21.06 16.91
CA LEU A 470 -10.38 21.11 17.89
C LEU A 470 -11.39 20.07 17.44
N GLN A 471 -11.55 18.98 18.19
CA GLN A 471 -12.46 17.90 17.83
C GLN A 471 -13.87 18.14 18.38
N ASP A 472 -14.89 17.53 17.76
CA ASP A 472 -16.29 17.77 18.15
C ASP A 472 -16.58 17.33 19.61
N TYR A 473 -15.92 16.27 20.06
CA TYR A 473 -16.03 15.79 21.45
C TYR A 473 -15.38 16.73 22.48
N GLU A 474 -14.53 17.67 22.05
CA GLU A 474 -13.94 18.68 22.93
C GLU A 474 -14.87 19.88 23.13
N ILE A 475 -15.98 19.95 22.40
CA ILE A 475 -16.92 21.07 22.41
C ILE A 475 -18.22 20.62 23.06
N LYS A 476 -18.51 21.17 24.22
CA LYS A 476 -19.81 21.00 24.88
C LYS A 476 -20.71 22.18 24.54
N ILE A 477 -21.79 21.91 23.83
CA ILE A 477 -22.80 22.91 23.46
C ILE A 477 -23.94 22.86 24.49
N THR A 478 -24.24 24.01 25.07
CA THR A 478 -25.38 24.21 25.98
C THR A 478 -26.47 24.93 25.21
N GLN A 479 -27.64 24.31 25.11
CA GLN A 479 -28.81 24.89 24.45
C GLN A 479 -29.54 25.86 25.39
N VAL A 480 -30.22 26.87 24.85
CA VAL A 480 -30.97 27.85 25.67
C VAL A 480 -32.21 27.17 26.24
N ASP A 481 -32.42 27.24 27.55
CA ASP A 481 -33.66 26.81 28.20
C ASP A 481 -34.07 27.68 29.41
N CYS A 482 -35.12 27.30 30.15
CA CYS A 482 -35.61 28.10 31.29
C CYS A 482 -34.59 28.33 32.41
N ASN A 483 -33.63 27.41 32.58
CA ASN A 483 -32.73 27.38 33.72
C ASN A 483 -31.30 27.78 33.33
N GLN A 484 -30.97 27.81 32.04
CA GLN A 484 -29.65 28.20 31.55
C GLN A 484 -29.69 28.88 30.19
N ASN A 485 -28.76 29.81 29.98
CA ASN A 485 -28.52 30.45 28.69
C ASN A 485 -27.73 29.51 27.77
N GLY A 486 -27.75 29.84 26.47
CA GLY A 486 -27.00 29.12 25.46
C GLY A 486 -25.50 29.35 25.63
N GLY A 487 -24.69 28.35 25.34
CA GLY A 487 -23.26 28.46 25.55
C GLY A 487 -22.45 27.41 24.82
N VAL A 488 -21.15 27.67 24.77
CA VAL A 488 -20.14 26.74 24.30
C VAL A 488 -19.03 26.66 25.34
N GLU A 489 -18.59 25.44 25.63
CA GLU A 489 -17.47 25.16 26.50
C GLU A 489 -16.48 24.26 25.75
N VAL A 490 -15.23 24.72 25.63
CA VAL A 490 -14.12 23.91 25.12
C VAL A 490 -13.47 23.20 26.31
N ILE A 491 -13.71 21.89 26.41
CA ILE A 491 -13.37 21.05 27.56
C ILE A 491 -11.84 20.96 27.74
N GLU A 492 -11.11 20.74 26.64
CA GLU A 492 -9.65 20.62 26.68
C GLU A 492 -9.00 22.00 26.48
N LYS A 493 -8.47 22.55 27.58
CA LYS A 493 -7.88 23.89 27.60
C LYS A 493 -6.65 23.99 26.68
N ARG A 494 -6.58 25.05 25.88
CA ARG A 494 -5.36 25.45 25.16
C ARG A 494 -4.65 26.56 25.92
N GLU A 495 -3.33 26.51 25.98
CA GLU A 495 -2.53 27.44 26.78
C GLU A 495 -1.46 28.17 25.97
N GLY A 496 -1.18 29.42 26.35
CA GLY A 496 -0.18 30.25 25.68
C GLY A 496 -0.77 31.02 24.51
N SER A 497 -0.14 30.93 23.34
CA SER A 497 -0.32 31.89 22.25
C SER A 497 -1.52 31.55 21.35
N TYR A 498 -2.67 31.19 21.94
CA TYR A 498 -3.93 30.90 21.25
C TYR A 498 -4.95 31.99 21.48
N THR A 499 -5.78 32.28 20.47
CA THR A 499 -6.92 33.18 20.57
C THR A 499 -8.18 32.45 20.13
N TYR A 500 -9.27 32.67 20.86
CA TYR A 500 -10.60 32.17 20.52
C TYR A 500 -11.43 33.31 19.92
N GLN A 501 -12.21 33.02 18.89
CA GLN A 501 -13.28 33.90 18.42
C GLN A 501 -14.53 33.08 18.15
N ILE A 502 -15.65 33.48 18.72
CA ILE A 502 -16.96 32.98 18.34
C ILE A 502 -17.56 34.03 17.43
N LYS A 503 -17.92 33.65 16.21
CA LYS A 503 -18.53 34.54 15.22
C LYS A 503 -19.96 34.14 14.93
N ASP A 504 -20.83 35.13 14.72
CA ASP A 504 -22.17 34.89 14.20
C ASP A 504 -22.14 34.51 12.70
N ASN A 505 -23.29 34.16 12.13
CA ASN A 505 -23.43 33.83 10.70
C ASN A 505 -23.03 34.98 9.75
N ASN A 506 -22.95 36.22 10.23
CA ASN A 506 -22.52 37.38 9.44
C ASN A 506 -21.00 37.62 9.55
N GLY A 507 -20.29 36.79 10.32
CA GLY A 507 -18.85 36.90 10.54
C GLY A 507 -18.45 37.88 11.65
N ASN A 508 -19.39 38.45 12.40
CA ASN A 508 -19.07 39.37 13.50
C ASN A 508 -18.61 38.58 14.73
N VAL A 509 -17.54 39.04 15.39
CA VAL A 509 -17.07 38.42 16.64
C VAL A 509 -18.03 38.77 17.78
N VAL A 510 -18.70 37.75 18.33
CA VAL A 510 -19.63 37.88 19.46
C VAL A 510 -18.97 37.58 20.81
N SER A 511 -17.89 36.81 20.82
CA SER A 511 -17.07 36.56 22.02
C SER A 511 -15.65 36.18 21.62
N THR A 512 -14.68 36.48 22.48
CA THR A 512 -13.29 36.04 22.37
C THR A 512 -12.89 35.08 23.49
N ASN A 513 -13.84 34.70 24.33
CA ASN A 513 -13.61 33.77 25.44
C ASN A 513 -13.61 32.33 24.93
N GLN A 514 -12.76 31.48 25.53
CA GLN A 514 -12.76 30.04 25.28
C GLN A 514 -14.12 29.40 25.62
N ASN A 515 -14.72 29.84 26.74
CA ASN A 515 -16.00 29.35 27.23
C ASN A 515 -16.97 30.53 27.30
N GLU A 516 -18.08 30.44 26.58
CA GLU A 516 -19.12 31.47 26.54
C GLU A 516 -20.44 30.88 27.03
N LYS A 517 -21.14 31.57 27.92
CA LYS A 517 -22.35 31.06 28.61
C LYS A 517 -23.61 31.87 28.32
N ASN A 518 -23.54 32.90 27.46
CA ASN A 518 -24.68 33.77 27.16
C ASN A 518 -24.91 33.98 25.65
N LEU A 519 -24.68 32.95 24.86
CA LEU A 519 -25.00 32.97 23.43
C LEU A 519 -26.51 32.91 23.23
N GLN A 520 -26.98 33.75 22.32
CA GLN A 520 -28.37 33.72 21.87
C GLN A 520 -28.63 32.51 20.96
N PRO A 521 -29.89 32.12 20.72
CA PRO A 521 -30.20 31.14 19.69
C PRO A 521 -29.70 31.61 18.32
N GLY A 522 -28.99 30.74 17.60
CA GLY A 522 -28.36 31.05 16.33
C GLY A 522 -27.30 30.03 15.92
N SER A 523 -26.75 30.22 14.71
CA SER A 523 -25.59 29.46 14.24
C SER A 523 -24.35 30.33 14.37
N TYR A 524 -23.28 29.70 14.86
CA TYR A 524 -22.02 30.33 15.20
C TYR A 524 -20.84 29.54 14.62
N THR A 525 -19.72 30.22 14.41
CA THR A 525 -18.43 29.61 14.11
C THR A 525 -17.46 29.87 15.25
N LEU A 526 -17.00 28.82 15.92
CA LEU A 526 -15.88 28.88 16.86
C LEU A 526 -14.58 28.75 16.09
N GLU A 527 -13.77 29.79 16.14
CA GLU A 527 -12.43 29.87 15.57
C GLU A 527 -11.39 29.77 16.69
N LEU A 528 -10.46 28.83 16.55
CA LEU A 528 -9.27 28.72 17.38
C LEU A 528 -8.05 29.05 16.51
N THR A 529 -7.38 30.16 16.82
CA THR A 529 -6.21 30.64 16.08
C THR A 529 -4.96 30.60 16.95
N MET A 530 -3.88 30.00 16.46
CA MET A 530 -2.56 30.09 17.11
C MET A 530 -1.79 31.30 16.58
N LEU A 531 -0.88 31.83 17.39
CA LEU A 531 0.12 32.81 17.00
C LEU A 531 0.77 32.36 15.68
N GLY A 532 0.70 33.21 14.66
CA GLY A 532 1.07 32.85 13.28
C GLY A 532 -0.08 32.51 12.34
N GLY A 533 -1.35 32.65 12.75
CA GLY A 533 -2.49 32.75 11.82
C GLY A 533 -3.11 31.42 11.37
N CYS A 534 -2.62 30.29 11.85
CA CYS A 534 -3.31 29.01 11.70
C CYS A 534 -4.63 29.02 12.45
N THR A 535 -5.75 28.79 11.74
CA THR A 535 -7.10 28.87 12.32
C THR A 535 -7.90 27.60 12.06
N ASN A 536 -8.30 26.91 13.13
CA ASN A 536 -9.29 25.83 13.09
C ASN A 536 -10.70 26.42 13.28
N ARG A 537 -11.71 25.91 12.57
CA ARG A 537 -13.08 26.45 12.57
C ARG A 537 -14.09 25.33 12.84
N LYS A 538 -15.00 25.54 13.79
CA LYS A 538 -16.08 24.61 14.12
C LYS A 538 -17.43 25.30 14.12
N ARG A 539 -18.40 24.70 13.43
CA ARG A 539 -19.78 25.19 13.41
C ARG A 539 -20.50 24.74 14.68
N ILE A 540 -21.24 25.65 15.29
CA ILE A 540 -22.04 25.45 16.51
C ILE A 540 -23.45 25.97 16.25
N ASP A 541 -24.46 25.15 16.50
CA ASP A 541 -25.86 25.57 16.43
C ASP A 541 -26.47 25.59 17.85
N ILE A 542 -27.00 26.76 18.24
CA ILE A 542 -27.71 26.97 19.50
C ILE A 542 -29.19 27.21 19.20
N PHE A 543 -30.03 26.34 19.73
CA PHE A 543 -31.47 26.37 19.64
C PHE A 543 -32.09 26.96 20.90
N ASN A 544 -33.27 27.57 20.73
CA ASN A 544 -34.13 27.94 21.84
C ASN A 544 -35.04 26.76 22.20
N LEU A 545 -34.84 26.17 23.37
CA LEU A 545 -35.66 25.08 23.88
C LEU A 545 -36.72 25.55 24.89
N LYS A 546 -36.85 26.86 25.12
CA LYS A 546 -37.95 27.41 25.95
C LYS A 546 -39.28 27.23 25.20
N PRO A 547 -40.32 26.68 25.85
CA PRO A 547 -41.64 26.66 25.25
C PRO A 547 -42.18 28.10 25.16
N VAL A 548 -42.89 28.39 24.07
CA VAL A 548 -43.44 29.73 23.79
C VAL A 548 -44.93 29.61 23.54
N THR A 549 -45.72 30.46 24.20
CA THR A 549 -47.17 30.59 24.02
C THR A 549 -47.51 31.91 23.33
N PHE A 550 -48.52 31.89 22.46
CA PHE A 550 -48.91 33.08 21.68
C PHE A 550 -50.16 33.73 22.27
N PRO A 551 -50.21 35.07 22.38
CA PRO A 551 -51.43 35.77 22.79
C PRO A 551 -52.53 35.55 21.76
N THR A 552 -53.78 35.43 22.20
CA THR A 552 -54.91 35.18 21.31
C THR A 552 -56.14 35.97 21.79
N THR A 553 -56.80 36.67 20.86
CA THR A 553 -58.11 37.28 21.12
C THR A 553 -59.15 36.55 20.29
N VAL A 554 -60.20 36.07 20.95
CA VAL A 554 -61.30 35.36 20.33
C VAL A 554 -62.63 35.97 20.78
N ASN A 555 -63.61 35.99 19.89
CA ASN A 555 -64.98 36.37 20.27
C ASN A 555 -65.75 35.10 20.64
N LEU A 556 -66.62 35.19 21.65
CA LEU A 556 -67.66 34.16 21.81
C LEU A 556 -68.54 34.16 20.57
N ALA A 557 -69.04 32.97 20.21
CA ALA A 557 -70.10 32.88 19.24
C ALA A 557 -71.34 33.62 19.78
N CYS A 558 -72.06 34.35 18.91
CA CYS A 558 -73.31 35.01 19.27
C CYS A 558 -74.24 34.04 20.01
N ASN A 559 -74.87 34.49 21.11
CA ASN A 559 -75.72 33.69 22.02
C ASN A 559 -75.04 32.55 22.81
N THR A 560 -73.72 32.54 22.96
CA THR A 560 -73.04 31.59 23.86
C THR A 560 -72.54 32.27 25.12
N ALA A 561 -72.73 31.62 26.27
CA ALA A 561 -72.17 32.09 27.55
C ALA A 561 -70.69 31.65 27.72
N GLU A 562 -70.28 30.54 27.07
CA GLU A 562 -68.95 29.91 27.15
C GLU A 562 -68.57 29.27 25.80
N GLY A 563 -67.27 29.21 25.47
CA GLY A 563 -66.73 28.57 24.26
C GLY A 563 -65.52 27.67 24.54
N ASN A 564 -65.27 26.68 23.68
CA ASN A 564 -64.11 25.78 23.76
C ASN A 564 -62.93 26.35 22.96
N PHE A 565 -61.81 26.58 23.62
CA PHE A 565 -60.63 27.20 23.02
C PHE A 565 -59.37 26.37 23.25
N ASN A 566 -58.54 26.28 22.22
CA ASN A 566 -57.21 25.70 22.30
C ASN A 566 -56.18 26.82 22.44
N GLY A 567 -55.24 26.65 23.36
CA GLY A 567 -54.11 27.55 23.51
C GLY A 567 -53.01 27.16 22.52
N ASN A 568 -52.45 28.14 21.80
CA ASN A 568 -51.40 27.89 20.82
C ASN A 568 -50.01 28.03 21.45
N ALA A 569 -49.19 26.97 21.34
CA ALA A 569 -47.86 26.91 21.92
C ALA A 569 -46.87 26.14 21.02
N SER A 570 -45.59 26.54 21.04
CA SER A 570 -44.47 25.77 20.49
C SER A 570 -43.67 25.15 21.64
N VAL A 571 -43.48 23.83 21.62
CA VAL A 571 -42.81 23.08 22.69
C VAL A 571 -41.71 22.19 22.09
N PRO A 572 -40.44 22.65 22.10
CA PRO A 572 -39.33 21.93 21.46
C PRO A 572 -38.88 20.64 22.18
N ARG A 573 -39.31 20.40 23.42
CA ARG A 573 -38.86 19.26 24.25
C ARG A 573 -40.02 18.40 24.75
N GLY A 574 -40.30 17.31 24.02
CA GLY A 574 -41.24 16.27 24.45
C GLY A 574 -42.70 16.76 24.58
N GLY A 575 -43.49 16.07 25.40
CA GLY A 575 -44.89 16.40 25.66
C GLY A 575 -45.07 17.70 26.46
N ALA A 576 -46.23 18.33 26.32
CA ALA A 576 -46.58 19.60 26.97
C ALA A 576 -47.73 19.41 27.97
N ILE A 577 -47.61 20.04 29.13
CA ILE A 577 -48.70 20.22 30.09
C ILE A 577 -49.19 21.67 29.97
N PHE A 578 -50.49 21.85 29.75
CA PHE A 578 -51.11 23.15 29.51
C PHE A 578 -51.69 23.73 30.80
N PHE A 579 -51.54 25.04 31.01
CA PHE A 579 -52.08 25.74 32.17
C PHE A 579 -52.89 26.95 31.74
N TRP A 580 -53.97 27.16 32.47
CA TRP A 580 -54.87 28.29 32.28
C TRP A 580 -55.11 28.95 33.63
N GLU A 581 -55.14 30.27 33.66
CA GLU A 581 -55.53 31.07 34.81
C GLU A 581 -56.51 32.16 34.38
N ASP A 582 -57.43 32.51 35.26
CA ASP A 582 -58.28 33.69 35.04
C ASP A 582 -57.54 34.99 35.35
N GLU A 583 -58.19 36.14 35.13
CA GLU A 583 -57.64 37.46 35.42
C GLU A 583 -57.32 37.70 36.91
N ASN A 584 -57.86 36.87 37.81
CA ASN A 584 -57.63 36.93 39.26
C ASN A 584 -56.53 35.95 39.72
N GLY A 585 -55.90 35.22 38.79
CA GLY A 585 -54.82 34.28 39.08
C GLY A 585 -55.29 32.92 39.58
N VAL A 586 -56.57 32.58 39.44
CA VAL A 586 -57.10 31.27 39.84
C VAL A 586 -56.75 30.24 38.76
N SER A 587 -56.03 29.19 39.14
CA SER A 587 -55.65 28.10 38.23
C SER A 587 -56.88 27.27 37.82
N MET A 588 -56.98 27.01 36.52
CA MET A 588 -58.01 26.20 35.89
C MET A 588 -57.45 24.82 35.46
N PRO A 589 -58.30 23.83 35.12
CA PRO A 589 -57.86 22.51 34.68
C PRO A 589 -56.83 22.55 33.53
N SER A 590 -55.92 21.59 33.47
CA SER A 590 -54.87 21.55 32.44
C SER A 590 -55.33 20.95 31.09
N THR A 591 -56.63 21.05 30.77
CA THR A 591 -57.25 20.39 29.61
C THR A 591 -57.19 21.25 28.35
N GLN A 592 -57.07 20.60 27.19
CA GLN A 592 -57.28 21.21 25.88
C GLN A 592 -58.29 20.36 25.07
N PRO A 593 -59.37 20.95 24.52
CA PRO A 593 -59.78 22.34 24.63
C PRO A 593 -60.22 22.75 26.04
N MET A 594 -60.11 24.05 26.35
CA MET A 594 -60.56 24.68 27.60
C MET A 594 -61.85 25.49 27.37
N LYS A 595 -62.80 25.39 28.31
CA LYS A 595 -64.10 26.05 28.20
C LYS A 595 -64.10 27.39 28.97
N LEU A 596 -64.21 28.52 28.26
CA LEU A 596 -64.03 29.87 28.81
C LEU A 596 -65.24 30.79 28.51
N ARG A 597 -65.61 31.65 29.48
CA ARG A 597 -66.57 32.77 29.32
C ARG A 597 -65.89 34.00 28.73
N ALA A 598 -66.67 35.01 28.33
CA ALA A 598 -66.12 36.33 28.03
C ALA A 598 -65.36 36.86 29.26
N GLY A 599 -64.13 37.32 29.05
CA GLY A 599 -63.18 37.65 30.10
C GLY A 599 -61.74 37.56 29.62
N LYS A 600 -60.80 37.90 30.50
CA LYS A 600 -59.36 37.77 30.25
C LYS A 600 -58.79 36.59 31.01
N TYR A 601 -57.94 35.82 30.35
CA TYR A 601 -57.28 34.63 30.88
C TYR A 601 -55.79 34.67 30.54
N TYR A 602 -54.99 33.94 31.29
CA TYR A 602 -53.58 33.73 31.02
C TYR A 602 -53.34 32.25 30.66
N PHE A 603 -52.64 32.04 29.54
CA PHE A 603 -52.27 30.72 29.04
C PHE A 603 -50.75 30.54 29.07
N TYR A 604 -50.29 29.41 29.58
CA TYR A 604 -48.88 29.02 29.61
C TYR A 604 -48.72 27.51 29.60
N VAL A 605 -47.52 27.02 29.26
CA VAL A 605 -47.25 25.59 29.15
C VAL A 605 -45.97 25.20 29.88
N LYS A 606 -45.90 23.94 30.33
CA LYS A 606 -44.70 23.31 30.87
C LYS A 606 -44.28 22.15 29.99
N ASP A 607 -43.03 22.16 29.56
CA ASP A 607 -42.45 21.04 28.79
C ASP A 607 -42.09 19.84 29.70
N ALA A 608 -41.70 18.72 29.09
CA ALA A 608 -41.32 17.50 29.83
C ALA A 608 -40.07 17.67 30.71
N ALA A 609 -39.21 18.65 30.43
CA ALA A 609 -38.03 19.00 31.23
C ALA A 609 -38.38 19.96 32.38
N GLY A 610 -39.65 20.37 32.49
CA GLY A 610 -40.17 21.21 33.55
C GLY A 610 -40.03 22.72 33.31
N CYS A 611 -39.64 23.14 32.12
CA CYS A 611 -39.52 24.54 31.72
C CYS A 611 -40.89 25.13 31.41
N ILE A 612 -41.21 26.28 32.00
CA ILE A 612 -42.53 26.94 31.93
C ILE A 612 -42.44 28.18 31.04
N SER A 613 -43.38 28.32 30.09
CA SER A 613 -43.47 29.51 29.24
C SER A 613 -43.96 30.74 30.01
N ASN A 614 -43.73 31.93 29.46
CA ASN A 614 -44.38 33.14 29.95
C ASN A 614 -45.91 33.02 29.81
N LYS A 615 -46.65 33.67 30.71
CA LYS A 615 -48.10 33.79 30.62
C LYS A 615 -48.47 34.71 29.47
N SER A 616 -49.19 34.18 28.49
CA SER A 616 -49.73 34.94 27.36
C SER A 616 -51.19 35.27 27.60
N LEU A 617 -51.58 36.54 27.35
CA LEU A 617 -52.96 36.98 27.52
C LEU A 617 -53.85 36.34 26.45
N PHE A 618 -54.94 35.72 26.91
CA PHE A 618 -56.00 35.14 26.11
C PHE A 618 -57.31 35.86 26.43
N THR A 619 -57.82 36.65 25.49
CA THR A 619 -59.03 37.47 25.72
C THR A 619 -60.23 36.89 24.97
N VAL A 620 -61.32 36.69 25.70
CA VAL A 620 -62.61 36.27 25.16
C VAL A 620 -63.59 37.45 25.24
N LEU A 621 -64.10 37.94 24.11
CA LEU A 621 -65.05 39.08 24.08
C LEU A 621 -66.51 38.62 23.89
N ALA A 622 -67.46 39.36 24.48
CA ALA A 622 -68.90 39.16 24.28
C ALA A 622 -69.43 39.96 23.06
N SER A 623 -70.48 39.49 22.37
CA SER A 623 -71.06 40.13 21.17
C SER A 623 -72.56 40.46 21.34
N PRO A 624 -73.04 41.70 21.10
CA PRO A 624 -74.47 42.09 21.17
C PRO A 624 -75.27 41.80 19.88
N LEU A 625 -76.56 41.42 19.97
CA LEU A 625 -77.40 41.01 18.82
C LEU A 625 -78.17 42.17 18.10
N PRO A 626 -78.24 42.21 16.75
CA PRO A 626 -78.96 43.26 15.99
C PRO A 626 -80.45 43.02 15.62
N ALA A 627 -80.95 41.78 15.66
CA ALA A 627 -82.36 41.44 15.38
C ALA A 627 -82.78 40.15 16.10
N THR A 628 -84.08 39.94 16.29
CA THR A 628 -84.65 38.70 16.89
C THR A 628 -85.66 38.05 15.96
N ILE A 629 -85.73 36.72 16.01
CA ILE A 629 -86.61 35.87 15.18
C ILE A 629 -87.66 35.24 16.10
N ASP A 630 -88.91 35.22 15.66
CA ASP A 630 -90.02 34.52 16.30
C ASP A 630 -90.58 33.48 15.31
N ASP A 631 -90.35 32.21 15.64
CA ASP A 631 -90.68 31.04 14.83
C ASP A 631 -91.82 30.21 15.43
N SER A 632 -92.51 30.74 16.44
CA SER A 632 -93.53 30.02 17.21
C SER A 632 -94.77 29.59 16.40
N ASN A 633 -94.99 30.16 15.21
CA ASN A 633 -96.18 29.93 14.37
C ASN A 633 -95.89 29.18 13.05
N LEU A 634 -94.76 28.49 12.92
CA LEU A 634 -94.39 27.82 11.67
C LEU A 634 -95.27 26.60 11.33
N VAL A 635 -95.57 26.45 10.03
CA VAL A 635 -96.31 25.33 9.43
C VAL A 635 -95.44 24.63 8.37
N TYR A 636 -95.41 23.29 8.36
CA TYR A 636 -94.54 22.46 7.51
C TYR A 636 -95.31 21.53 6.57
N GLU A 637 -94.78 21.33 5.36
CA GLU A 637 -95.15 20.25 4.43
C GLU A 637 -93.89 19.47 4.01
N ASP A 638 -93.90 18.13 4.14
CA ASP A 638 -92.77 17.22 3.82
C ASP A 638 -92.64 16.97 2.30
N ALA A 639 -91.44 16.61 1.84
CA ALA A 639 -91.16 16.31 0.43
C ALA A 639 -90.96 14.80 0.18
N ASP A 640 -91.34 14.33 -1.01
CA ASP A 640 -91.15 12.92 -1.40
C ASP A 640 -89.71 12.64 -1.83
N CYS A 641 -89.25 11.39 -1.68
CA CYS A 641 -87.88 10.97 -1.97
C CYS A 641 -87.43 11.37 -3.39
N GLY A 642 -86.50 12.32 -3.48
CA GLY A 642 -85.97 12.84 -4.74
C GLY A 642 -86.81 13.90 -5.47
N THR A 643 -87.88 14.46 -4.87
CA THR A 643 -88.71 15.53 -5.47
C THR A 643 -88.77 16.80 -4.57
N ALA A 644 -89.23 17.93 -5.12
CA ALA A 644 -89.15 19.27 -4.51
C ALA A 644 -90.51 19.87 -4.09
N THR A 645 -91.29 19.13 -3.31
CA THR A 645 -92.71 19.46 -3.01
C THR A 645 -92.97 20.08 -1.64
N GLY A 646 -91.97 20.21 -0.77
CA GLY A 646 -92.14 20.66 0.62
C GLY A 646 -92.23 22.18 0.81
N SER A 647 -92.71 22.63 1.97
CA SER A 647 -92.83 24.07 2.30
C SER A 647 -92.72 24.38 3.80
N ILE A 648 -92.33 25.63 4.13
CA ILE A 648 -92.26 26.21 5.48
C ILE A 648 -92.89 27.62 5.45
N LYS A 649 -93.96 27.83 6.22
CA LYS A 649 -94.72 29.10 6.23
C LYS A 649 -94.95 29.61 7.66
N GLY A 650 -95.17 30.93 7.86
CA GLY A 650 -95.55 31.55 9.14
C GLY A 650 -94.44 32.28 9.92
N MET A 651 -93.33 32.64 9.29
CA MET A 651 -92.13 33.23 9.95
C MET A 651 -92.28 34.71 10.32
N ASN A 652 -91.85 35.12 11.53
CA ASN A 652 -91.85 36.53 11.96
C ASN A 652 -90.47 37.01 12.47
N VAL A 653 -90.10 38.27 12.20
CA VAL A 653 -88.77 38.85 12.52
C VAL A 653 -88.90 40.30 13.03
N THR A 654 -88.24 40.63 14.15
CA THR A 654 -88.18 41.99 14.74
C THR A 654 -86.77 42.60 14.62
N ILE A 655 -86.65 43.75 13.94
CA ILE A 655 -85.37 44.45 13.73
C ILE A 655 -85.16 45.53 14.80
N HIS A 656 -84.05 45.45 15.54
CA HIS A 656 -83.77 46.34 16.68
C HIS A 656 -82.91 47.56 16.30
N SER A 657 -82.20 47.49 15.16
CA SER A 657 -81.48 48.63 14.57
C SER A 657 -81.19 48.41 13.08
N GLY A 658 -81.43 49.43 12.24
CA GLY A 658 -81.16 49.40 10.79
C GLY A 658 -82.29 48.84 9.91
N THR A 659 -82.02 48.64 8.62
CA THR A 659 -82.91 47.94 7.65
C THR A 659 -82.39 46.52 7.39
N ALA A 660 -83.29 45.58 7.11
CA ALA A 660 -82.94 44.17 6.91
C ALA A 660 -83.54 43.57 5.62
N THR A 661 -82.84 42.61 5.03
CA THR A 661 -83.32 41.76 3.92
C THR A 661 -83.22 40.28 4.28
N TYR A 662 -83.99 39.43 3.59
CA TYR A 662 -84.17 38.02 3.95
C TYR A 662 -83.83 37.07 2.80
N ALA A 663 -83.16 35.96 3.11
CA ALA A 663 -83.01 34.83 2.20
C ALA A 663 -83.09 33.50 2.94
N TRP A 664 -83.92 32.58 2.46
CA TRP A 664 -83.87 31.19 2.91
C TRP A 664 -82.64 30.52 2.34
N GLN A 665 -81.85 29.90 3.20
CA GLN A 665 -80.64 29.18 2.83
C GLN A 665 -80.79 27.69 3.09
N THR A 666 -80.24 26.90 2.18
CA THR A 666 -80.08 25.46 2.38
C THR A 666 -79.05 25.18 3.48
N GLN A 667 -78.94 23.93 3.94
CA GLN A 667 -77.94 23.51 4.94
C GLN A 667 -76.50 23.88 4.58
N ILE A 668 -76.19 23.93 3.28
CA ILE A 668 -74.87 24.32 2.75
C ILE A 668 -74.70 25.84 2.58
N GLY A 669 -75.66 26.65 3.03
CA GLY A 669 -75.58 28.12 3.05
C GLY A 669 -75.88 28.80 1.71
N GLN A 670 -76.36 28.07 0.69
CA GLN A 670 -76.78 28.67 -0.57
C GLN A 670 -78.16 29.28 -0.46
N ASN A 671 -78.34 30.51 -1.00
CA ASN A 671 -79.64 31.18 -1.05
C ASN A 671 -80.58 30.40 -1.99
N PHE A 672 -81.73 29.99 -1.47
CA PHE A 672 -82.76 29.22 -2.16
C PHE A 672 -83.94 30.10 -2.59
N SER A 673 -84.45 30.94 -1.69
CA SER A 673 -85.53 31.90 -1.99
C SER A 673 -85.36 33.20 -1.22
N SER A 674 -85.97 34.28 -1.71
CA SER A 674 -86.03 35.59 -1.05
C SER A 674 -87.44 35.84 -0.50
N GLY A 675 -87.54 36.22 0.76
CA GLY A 675 -88.82 36.40 1.46
C GLY A 675 -88.85 35.67 2.81
N LEU A 676 -89.93 35.89 3.58
CA LEU A 676 -90.10 35.27 4.90
C LEU A 676 -90.58 33.81 4.81
N GLU A 677 -91.20 33.40 3.70
CA GLU A 677 -91.76 32.06 3.51
C GLU A 677 -90.96 31.20 2.50
N LEU A 678 -90.96 29.88 2.69
CA LEU A 678 -90.28 28.90 1.83
C LEU A 678 -91.30 27.94 1.21
N VAL A 679 -91.30 27.79 -0.12
CA VAL A 679 -92.23 26.90 -0.86
C VAL A 679 -91.50 26.13 -1.96
N ASN A 680 -92.03 24.96 -2.34
CA ASN A 680 -91.50 24.06 -3.38
C ASN A 680 -90.04 23.64 -3.13
N ALA A 681 -89.74 23.31 -1.89
CA ALA A 681 -88.41 22.94 -1.44
C ALA A 681 -88.26 21.40 -1.37
N PRO A 682 -87.14 20.85 -1.86
CA PRO A 682 -86.75 19.47 -1.57
C PRO A 682 -86.68 19.16 -0.08
N ALA A 683 -86.68 17.88 0.27
CA ALA A 683 -86.38 17.47 1.64
C ALA A 683 -84.97 17.93 2.02
N GLY A 684 -84.86 18.55 3.18
CA GLY A 684 -83.63 19.20 3.57
C GLY A 684 -83.84 20.16 4.72
N GLN A 685 -82.71 20.69 5.19
CA GLN A 685 -82.68 21.68 6.25
C GLN A 685 -82.53 23.07 5.65
N TYR A 686 -83.44 23.96 6.02
CA TYR A 686 -83.48 25.33 5.56
C TYR A 686 -83.49 26.28 6.74
N ARG A 687 -82.80 27.41 6.64
CA ARG A 687 -82.88 28.48 7.63
C ARG A 687 -83.03 29.82 6.97
N LEU A 688 -83.79 30.71 7.57
CA LEU A 688 -83.87 32.11 7.18
C LEU A 688 -82.59 32.85 7.61
N ALA A 689 -81.96 33.50 6.65
CA ALA A 689 -80.83 34.41 6.81
C ALA A 689 -81.31 35.85 6.72
N ILE A 690 -80.95 36.67 7.71
CA ILE A 690 -81.33 38.08 7.85
C ILE A 690 -80.08 38.93 7.72
N PHE A 691 -79.99 39.71 6.66
CA PHE A 691 -78.87 40.57 6.36
C PHE A 691 -79.17 41.97 6.92
N THR A 692 -78.42 42.39 7.93
CA THR A 692 -78.47 43.75 8.52
C THR A 692 -77.12 44.44 8.28
N ASN A 693 -77.08 45.78 8.28
CA ASN A 693 -75.83 46.54 8.11
C ASN A 693 -74.94 46.56 9.38
N SER A 694 -74.90 45.47 10.16
CA SER A 694 -74.18 45.36 11.45
C SER A 694 -72.94 44.46 11.38
N SER A 695 -72.02 44.62 12.35
CA SER A 695 -70.77 43.84 12.46
C SER A 695 -70.97 42.38 12.92
N CYS A 696 -72.19 41.99 13.31
CA CYS A 696 -72.52 40.62 13.74
C CYS A 696 -72.80 39.68 12.56
N GLY A 697 -72.61 40.17 11.32
CA GLY A 697 -72.85 39.40 10.12
C GLY A 697 -74.34 39.09 9.95
N VAL A 698 -74.60 38.05 9.17
CA VAL A 698 -75.96 37.60 8.83
C VAL A 698 -76.53 36.86 10.04
N ILE A 699 -77.71 37.28 10.50
CA ILE A 699 -78.41 36.60 11.60
C ILE A 699 -79.20 35.45 11.00
N TYR A 700 -79.01 34.26 11.52
CA TYR A 700 -79.68 33.07 11.03
C TYR A 700 -80.70 32.56 12.05
N SER A 701 -81.84 32.11 11.57
CA SER A 701 -82.71 31.22 12.34
C SER A 701 -82.08 29.84 12.52
N PRO A 702 -82.60 29.02 13.46
CA PRO A 702 -82.35 27.59 13.44
C PRO A 702 -82.68 26.98 12.07
N TYR A 703 -82.09 25.82 11.79
CA TYR A 703 -82.50 25.05 10.64
C TYR A 703 -83.83 24.37 10.92
N TYR A 704 -84.80 24.64 10.07
CA TYR A 704 -86.06 23.92 10.02
C TYR A 704 -85.99 22.84 8.95
N THR A 705 -86.58 21.68 9.25
CA THR A 705 -86.41 20.49 8.43
C THR A 705 -87.71 20.19 7.69
N ILE A 706 -87.66 20.22 6.36
CA ILE A 706 -88.63 19.54 5.50
C ILE A 706 -88.16 18.09 5.42
N LYS A 707 -88.96 17.12 5.90
CA LYS A 707 -88.53 15.72 5.94
C LYS A 707 -88.71 15.04 4.58
N GLU A 708 -87.91 14.01 4.32
CA GLU A 708 -88.01 13.14 3.15
C GLU A 708 -88.79 11.87 3.53
N GLN A 709 -89.91 11.60 2.87
CA GLN A 709 -90.63 10.32 3.06
C GLN A 709 -89.94 9.17 2.30
N ASN A 710 -89.84 7.97 2.91
CA ASN A 710 -89.17 6.75 2.38
C ASN A 710 -87.62 6.77 2.25
N SER A 711 -86.89 7.48 3.13
CA SER A 711 -85.44 7.72 3.03
C SER A 711 -84.52 6.56 3.47
N ILE A 712 -83.29 6.55 2.93
CA ILE A 712 -82.13 5.75 3.41
C ILE A 712 -81.11 6.74 3.97
N VAL A 713 -80.59 6.50 5.19
CA VAL A 713 -79.57 7.35 5.83
C VAL A 713 -78.30 6.55 6.09
N ILE A 714 -77.16 7.04 5.59
CA ILE A 714 -75.81 6.51 5.86
C ILE A 714 -75.10 7.50 6.79
N ASN A 715 -74.75 7.06 8.00
CA ASN A 715 -74.01 7.83 8.99
C ASN A 715 -72.57 7.31 9.09
N GLU A 716 -71.62 8.17 8.73
CA GLU A 716 -70.20 7.85 8.63
C GLU A 716 -69.35 8.46 9.75
N VAL A 717 -69.96 9.08 10.77
CA VAL A 717 -69.24 9.82 11.83
C VAL A 717 -68.23 8.95 12.58
N ASN A 718 -68.52 7.66 12.74
CA ASN A 718 -67.62 6.69 13.39
C ASN A 718 -66.90 5.80 12.38
N ALA A 719 -67.05 6.05 11.08
CA ALA A 719 -66.39 5.30 10.04
C ALA A 719 -64.88 5.52 10.12
N ARG A 720 -64.12 4.43 10.22
CA ARG A 720 -62.66 4.46 10.31
C ARG A 720 -62.09 3.51 9.28
N ALA A 721 -61.24 4.05 8.41
CA ALA A 721 -60.34 3.26 7.59
C ALA A 721 -59.04 3.03 8.39
N VAL A 722 -58.66 1.77 8.55
CA VAL A 722 -57.41 1.39 9.21
C VAL A 722 -56.42 0.91 8.16
N ASN A 723 -55.22 1.49 8.21
CA ASN A 723 -54.13 1.21 7.28
C ASN A 723 -53.75 -0.28 7.25
N ALA A 724 -53.39 -0.77 6.07
CA ALA A 724 -52.89 -2.11 5.90
C ALA A 724 -51.46 -2.24 6.48
N LYS A 725 -51.18 -3.35 7.16
CA LYS A 725 -49.83 -3.67 7.68
C LYS A 725 -48.92 -4.13 6.54
N CYS A 726 -47.62 -3.84 6.63
CA CYS A 726 -46.66 -4.28 5.63
C CYS A 726 -46.73 -5.80 5.39
N GLY A 727 -46.91 -6.22 4.14
CA GLY A 727 -46.86 -7.62 3.69
C GLY A 727 -48.16 -8.42 3.83
N ILE A 728 -49.21 -7.87 4.45
CA ILE A 728 -50.54 -8.50 4.54
C ILE A 728 -51.60 -7.43 4.29
N ASN A 729 -52.16 -7.44 3.08
CA ASN A 729 -53.23 -6.57 2.54
C ASN A 729 -54.54 -6.69 3.35
N LYS A 730 -54.50 -6.34 4.64
CA LYS A 730 -55.58 -6.51 5.61
C LYS A 730 -56.05 -5.18 6.20
N GLY A 731 -56.26 -4.19 5.34
CA GLY A 731 -56.97 -2.98 5.75
C GLY A 731 -58.45 -3.28 5.98
N HIS A 732 -59.13 -2.41 6.73
CA HIS A 732 -60.57 -2.52 6.95
C HIS A 732 -61.22 -1.16 7.11
N ILE A 733 -62.51 -1.09 6.78
CA ILE A 733 -63.38 0.07 6.94
C ILE A 733 -64.59 -0.36 7.76
N THR A 734 -64.68 0.15 8.98
CA THR A 734 -65.67 -0.25 9.99
C THR A 734 -66.29 0.96 10.67
N GLY A 735 -67.41 0.78 11.39
CA GLY A 735 -67.99 1.82 12.23
C GLY A 735 -69.02 2.75 11.55
N MET A 736 -69.46 2.42 10.34
CA MET A 736 -70.62 3.09 9.71
C MET A 736 -71.94 2.57 10.28
N VAL A 737 -72.95 3.45 10.33
CA VAL A 737 -74.33 3.09 10.71
C VAL A 737 -75.27 3.44 9.57
N VAL A 738 -76.05 2.48 9.08
CA VAL A 738 -77.04 2.71 8.01
C VAL A 738 -78.44 2.36 8.50
N THR A 739 -79.39 3.27 8.31
CA THR A 739 -80.78 3.10 8.74
C THR A 739 -81.77 3.23 7.58
N GLY A 740 -82.73 2.31 7.52
CA GLY A 740 -83.78 2.20 6.51
C GLY A 740 -84.38 0.79 6.50
N THR A 741 -85.47 0.57 5.76
CA THR A 741 -86.13 -0.76 5.66
C THR A 741 -85.68 -1.50 4.40
N ASN A 742 -85.48 -2.82 4.49
CA ASN A 742 -85.13 -3.73 3.37
C ASN A 742 -83.87 -3.29 2.58
N LEU A 743 -82.77 -3.05 3.29
CA LEU A 743 -81.52 -2.53 2.74
C LEU A 743 -80.64 -3.62 2.10
N ILE A 744 -80.03 -3.30 0.97
CA ILE A 744 -79.03 -4.11 0.26
C ILE A 744 -77.73 -3.30 0.18
N TYR A 745 -76.59 -3.90 0.57
CA TYR A 745 -75.26 -3.29 0.64
C TYR A 745 -74.34 -3.80 -0.49
N ASP A 746 -73.56 -2.91 -1.10
CA ASP A 746 -72.58 -3.24 -2.14
C ASP A 746 -71.38 -2.27 -2.10
N TRP A 747 -70.24 -2.76 -1.60
CA TRP A 747 -68.97 -2.03 -1.58
C TRP A 747 -68.28 -2.08 -2.93
N LYS A 748 -67.79 -0.94 -3.38
CA LYS A 748 -67.10 -0.75 -4.65
C LYS A 748 -65.68 -0.25 -4.47
N ASP A 749 -64.76 -0.73 -5.30
CA ASP A 749 -63.43 -0.14 -5.47
C ASP A 749 -63.47 1.12 -6.37
N GLU A 750 -62.32 1.79 -6.53
CA GLU A 750 -62.18 2.99 -7.38
C GLU A 750 -62.55 2.73 -8.86
N SER A 751 -62.49 1.47 -9.32
CA SER A 751 -62.87 1.05 -10.68
C SER A 751 -64.35 0.67 -10.80
N GLY A 752 -65.12 0.69 -9.70
CA GLY A 752 -66.54 0.38 -9.67
C GLY A 752 -66.88 -1.11 -9.53
N ASN A 753 -65.90 -1.98 -9.27
CA ASN A 753 -66.11 -3.41 -9.07
C ASN A 753 -66.61 -3.70 -7.66
N SER A 754 -67.51 -4.68 -7.49
CA SER A 754 -67.98 -5.09 -6.17
C SER A 754 -66.91 -5.86 -5.40
N VAL A 755 -66.57 -5.38 -4.20
CA VAL A 755 -65.53 -5.94 -3.33
C VAL A 755 -66.05 -6.38 -1.96
N GLY A 756 -67.33 -6.15 -1.66
CA GLY A 756 -67.99 -6.61 -0.43
C GLY A 756 -69.50 -6.34 -0.46
N ASN A 757 -70.28 -7.07 0.32
CA ASN A 757 -71.76 -6.97 0.34
C ASN A 757 -72.34 -6.90 1.76
N THR A 758 -71.49 -6.66 2.75
CA THR A 758 -71.84 -6.40 4.15
C THR A 758 -71.68 -4.93 4.48
N LEU A 759 -72.21 -4.49 5.61
CA LEU A 759 -72.08 -3.10 6.05
C LEU A 759 -70.62 -2.72 6.30
N GLU A 760 -69.84 -3.61 6.92
CA GLU A 760 -68.40 -3.43 7.13
C GLU A 760 -67.58 -4.09 6.02
N LEU A 761 -66.43 -3.51 5.68
CA LEU A 761 -65.50 -4.03 4.68
C LEU A 761 -64.17 -4.41 5.33
N ASN A 762 -63.82 -5.69 5.29
CA ASN A 762 -62.63 -6.24 5.95
C ASN A 762 -61.67 -6.87 4.93
N ASP A 763 -60.39 -6.98 5.31
CA ASP A 763 -59.32 -7.67 4.56
C ASP A 763 -59.07 -7.14 3.13
N VAL A 764 -59.05 -5.81 2.97
CA VAL A 764 -58.82 -5.16 1.67
C VAL A 764 -57.39 -4.63 1.51
N PRO A 765 -56.82 -4.65 0.29
CA PRO A 765 -55.52 -4.07 -0.01
C PRO A 765 -55.54 -2.53 0.07
N ILE A 766 -54.35 -1.93 -0.09
CA ILE A 766 -54.25 -0.46 -0.22
C ILE A 766 -55.10 0.00 -1.41
N GLY A 767 -55.85 1.08 -1.23
CA GLY A 767 -56.78 1.55 -2.24
C GLY A 767 -57.92 2.39 -1.69
N LYS A 768 -58.83 2.78 -2.59
CA LYS A 768 -59.99 3.60 -2.28
C LYS A 768 -61.29 2.83 -2.48
N TYR A 769 -62.22 2.96 -1.55
CA TYR A 769 -63.46 2.19 -1.50
C TYR A 769 -64.66 3.04 -1.10
N TYR A 770 -65.86 2.69 -1.58
CA TYR A 770 -67.12 3.33 -1.17
C TYR A 770 -68.30 2.33 -1.15
N LEU A 771 -69.32 2.58 -0.34
CA LEU A 771 -70.49 1.73 -0.15
C LEU A 771 -71.71 2.28 -0.91
N LEU A 772 -72.42 1.40 -1.62
CA LEU A 772 -73.73 1.67 -2.22
C LEU A 772 -74.82 0.94 -1.41
N VAL A 773 -75.91 1.62 -1.08
CA VAL A 773 -77.05 1.04 -0.34
C VAL A 773 -78.37 1.29 -1.05
N LYS A 774 -79.20 0.25 -1.18
CA LYS A 774 -80.49 0.29 -1.91
C LYS A 774 -81.65 -0.32 -1.12
N ASN A 775 -82.86 0.19 -1.33
CA ASN A 775 -84.13 -0.49 -1.02
C ASN A 775 -85.06 -0.43 -2.26
N SER A 776 -86.33 -0.81 -2.12
CA SER A 776 -87.28 -0.86 -3.26
C SER A 776 -87.55 0.49 -3.92
N ASN A 777 -87.36 1.61 -3.22
CA ASN A 777 -87.78 2.95 -3.67
C ASN A 777 -86.62 3.98 -3.69
N CYS A 778 -85.42 3.63 -3.20
CA CYS A 778 -84.32 4.56 -2.98
C CYS A 778 -82.92 3.90 -3.11
N SER A 779 -81.91 4.66 -3.56
CA SER A 779 -80.50 4.26 -3.62
C SER A 779 -79.61 5.41 -3.13
N LYS A 780 -78.68 5.17 -2.20
CA LYS A 780 -77.73 6.15 -1.66
C LYS A 780 -76.29 5.59 -1.66
N ARG A 781 -75.29 6.47 -1.69
CA ARG A 781 -73.85 6.14 -1.76
C ARG A 781 -73.10 6.83 -0.61
N SER A 782 -72.15 6.15 0.03
CA SER A 782 -71.26 6.71 1.05
C SER A 782 -70.16 7.61 0.46
N SER A 783 -69.38 8.28 1.30
CA SER A 783 -68.10 8.86 0.92
C SER A 783 -67.05 7.78 0.57
N THR A 784 -65.93 8.22 -0.03
CA THR A 784 -64.82 7.34 -0.39
C THR A 784 -63.78 7.31 0.73
N PHE A 785 -63.41 6.10 1.15
CA PHE A 785 -62.42 5.83 2.18
C PHE A 785 -61.11 5.34 1.55
N THR A 786 -59.97 5.82 2.06
CA THR A 786 -58.64 5.38 1.64
C THR A 786 -58.02 4.48 2.70
N VAL A 787 -57.49 3.34 2.27
CA VAL A 787 -56.65 2.45 3.08
C VAL A 787 -55.20 2.63 2.62
N ASP A 788 -54.33 3.15 3.48
CA ASP A 788 -52.90 3.41 3.22
C ASP A 788 -51.97 2.41 3.95
N LEU A 789 -50.65 2.58 3.83
CA LEU A 789 -49.61 1.80 4.53
C LEU A 789 -49.12 2.53 5.80
N ASP A 790 -48.84 1.79 6.87
CA ASP A 790 -48.35 2.33 8.16
C ASP A 790 -46.94 2.99 8.04
N PRO A 791 -46.63 4.12 8.75
CA PRO A 791 -45.36 4.85 8.58
C PRO A 791 -44.12 4.12 9.16
N ILE A 792 -42.94 4.35 8.56
CA ILE A 792 -41.70 3.57 8.76
C ILE A 792 -40.84 4.10 9.93
N GLN A 793 -40.33 3.21 10.79
CA GLN A 793 -39.34 3.49 11.86
C GLN A 793 -37.92 3.12 11.40
N GLN A 794 -36.90 3.95 11.67
CA GLN A 794 -35.48 3.67 11.39
C GLN A 794 -34.81 2.93 12.56
N PHE A 795 -33.90 1.98 12.26
CA PHE A 795 -33.11 1.25 13.26
C PHE A 795 -31.78 1.96 13.56
N PRO A 796 -31.26 1.90 14.80
CA PRO A 796 -29.90 2.36 15.13
C PRO A 796 -28.84 1.44 14.49
N ALA A 797 -27.61 1.93 14.39
CA ALA A 797 -26.49 1.19 13.81
C ALA A 797 -25.99 0.09 14.77
N TYR A 798 -26.51 -1.13 14.65
CA TYR A 798 -25.99 -2.32 15.33
C TYR A 798 -24.65 -2.76 14.72
N SER A 799 -23.78 -3.35 15.54
CA SER A 799 -22.54 -3.96 15.05
C SER A 799 -22.72 -5.47 14.83
N VAL A 800 -22.04 -6.03 13.83
CA VAL A 800 -22.09 -7.47 13.52
C VAL A 800 -20.68 -8.01 13.43
N SER A 801 -20.39 -9.02 14.25
CA SER A 801 -19.14 -9.79 14.18
C SER A 801 -19.27 -10.91 13.15
N VAL A 802 -18.21 -11.13 12.38
CA VAL A 802 -18.16 -12.12 11.29
C VAL A 802 -17.02 -13.11 11.56
N THR A 803 -17.33 -14.40 11.63
CA THR A 803 -16.35 -15.48 11.70
C THR A 803 -16.26 -16.18 10.35
N LYS A 804 -15.05 -16.23 9.78
CA LYS A 804 -14.75 -16.87 8.49
C LYS A 804 -14.95 -18.39 8.54
N THR A 805 -15.20 -19.02 7.40
CA THR A 805 -15.20 -20.49 7.29
C THR A 805 -13.79 -21.05 7.24
N SER A 806 -13.54 -22.20 7.86
CA SER A 806 -12.25 -22.88 7.81
C SER A 806 -12.28 -24.05 6.82
N CYS A 807 -11.22 -24.20 6.01
CA CYS A 807 -10.96 -25.41 5.22
C CYS A 807 -12.10 -25.81 4.27
N GLY A 808 -12.87 -24.84 3.76
CA GLY A 808 -14.03 -25.10 2.90
C GLY A 808 -15.24 -25.71 3.61
N LEU A 809 -15.25 -25.74 4.94
CA LEU A 809 -16.38 -26.20 5.74
C LEU A 809 -17.41 -25.08 5.94
N ASP A 810 -18.67 -25.45 6.14
CA ASP A 810 -19.76 -24.51 6.42
C ASP A 810 -19.81 -24.21 7.93
N ASN A 811 -18.73 -23.66 8.49
CA ASN A 811 -18.61 -23.37 9.92
C ASN A 811 -18.46 -21.88 10.25
N GLY A 812 -18.70 -20.99 9.30
CA GLY A 812 -18.67 -19.54 9.51
C GLY A 812 -19.85 -19.08 10.37
N SER A 813 -19.76 -17.87 10.93
CA SER A 813 -20.85 -17.31 11.72
C SER A 813 -20.98 -15.79 11.59
N LEU A 814 -22.20 -15.30 11.86
CA LEU A 814 -22.56 -13.90 11.96
C LEU A 814 -23.25 -13.69 13.30
N ALA A 815 -22.83 -12.72 14.10
CA ALA A 815 -23.43 -12.44 15.40
C ALA A 815 -23.65 -10.94 15.59
N ILE A 816 -24.90 -10.55 15.84
CA ILE A 816 -25.29 -9.16 16.08
C ILE A 816 -24.99 -8.80 17.54
N ASP A 817 -24.28 -7.69 17.75
CA ASP A 817 -24.11 -7.06 19.05
C ASP A 817 -24.97 -5.79 19.13
N TYR A 818 -25.96 -5.85 20.04
CA TYR A 818 -26.91 -4.77 20.29
C TYR A 818 -26.34 -3.67 21.20
N GLY A 819 -25.21 -3.88 21.87
CA GLY A 819 -24.65 -2.94 22.84
C GLY A 819 -25.68 -2.52 23.90
N SER A 820 -25.92 -1.21 24.04
CA SER A 820 -26.93 -0.63 24.94
C SER A 820 -28.28 -0.33 24.26
N PHE A 821 -28.48 -0.73 23.01
CA PHE A 821 -29.73 -0.49 22.26
C PHE A 821 -30.74 -1.63 22.44
N ASN A 822 -32.03 -1.31 22.31
CA ASN A 822 -33.07 -2.33 22.35
C ASN A 822 -33.03 -3.21 21.08
N PRO A 823 -33.13 -4.54 21.21
CA PRO A 823 -33.14 -5.43 20.05
C PRO A 823 -34.41 -5.26 19.20
N PRO A 824 -34.34 -5.54 17.89
CA PRO A 824 -35.51 -5.56 17.01
C PRO A 824 -36.47 -6.70 17.37
N LYS A 825 -37.75 -6.57 16.99
CA LYS A 825 -38.77 -7.61 17.24
C LYS A 825 -38.41 -8.95 16.61
N ALA A 826 -37.88 -8.93 15.39
CA ALA A 826 -37.39 -10.13 14.73
C ALA A 826 -36.18 -9.82 13.85
N VAL A 827 -35.36 -10.85 13.64
CA VAL A 827 -34.17 -10.85 12.80
C VAL A 827 -34.35 -11.93 11.73
N ARG A 828 -33.90 -11.66 10.51
CA ARG A 828 -33.85 -12.65 9.44
C ARG A 828 -32.62 -12.47 8.58
N TRP A 829 -31.83 -13.52 8.47
CA TRP A 829 -30.66 -13.60 7.61
C TRP A 829 -31.05 -14.22 6.27
N VAL A 830 -30.60 -13.60 5.19
CA VAL A 830 -30.96 -13.99 3.82
C VAL A 830 -29.71 -14.20 2.98
N LYS A 831 -29.61 -15.33 2.30
CA LYS A 831 -28.57 -15.64 1.32
C LYS A 831 -29.23 -16.03 0.01
N ASN A 832 -28.85 -15.42 -1.11
CA ASN A 832 -29.43 -15.69 -2.44
C ASN A 832 -30.98 -15.63 -2.45
N ASN A 833 -31.56 -14.63 -1.78
CA ASN A 833 -33.00 -14.45 -1.58
C ASN A 833 -33.71 -15.57 -0.78
N ILE A 834 -32.98 -16.49 -0.15
CA ILE A 834 -33.50 -17.55 0.71
C ILE A 834 -33.17 -17.23 2.17
N THR A 835 -34.14 -17.39 3.07
CA THR A 835 -33.91 -17.26 4.52
C THR A 835 -33.04 -18.41 5.03
N VAL A 836 -31.95 -18.07 5.69
CA VAL A 836 -30.97 -19.04 6.24
C VAL A 836 -30.95 -19.09 7.76
N GLY A 837 -31.56 -18.09 8.43
CA GLY A 837 -31.81 -18.16 9.87
C GLY A 837 -32.50 -16.91 10.39
N THR A 838 -32.99 -16.99 11.64
CA THR A 838 -33.79 -15.94 12.29
C THR A 838 -33.27 -15.55 13.67
N ALA A 839 -32.16 -16.16 14.10
CA ALA A 839 -31.50 -15.81 15.35
C ALA A 839 -30.52 -14.65 15.14
N ALA A 840 -30.23 -13.91 16.22
CA ALA A 840 -29.19 -12.87 16.24
C ALA A 840 -27.81 -13.46 15.92
N ASN A 841 -27.56 -14.70 16.36
CA ASN A 841 -26.36 -15.46 16.05
C ASN A 841 -26.70 -16.54 15.02
N LEU A 842 -26.10 -16.43 13.84
CA LEU A 842 -26.18 -17.38 12.75
C LEU A 842 -24.86 -18.15 12.67
N THR A 843 -24.86 -19.43 13.03
CA THR A 843 -23.66 -20.28 13.05
C THR A 843 -23.72 -21.35 11.96
N ASN A 844 -22.58 -22.00 11.71
CA ASN A 844 -22.45 -23.11 10.75
C ASN A 844 -22.90 -22.75 9.33
N GLN A 845 -22.38 -21.63 8.85
CA GLN A 845 -22.75 -21.08 7.56
C GLN A 845 -21.63 -21.22 6.53
N PRO A 846 -21.97 -21.55 5.25
CA PRO A 846 -21.02 -21.48 4.15
C PRO A 846 -20.52 -20.05 3.91
N ALA A 847 -19.35 -19.92 3.29
CA ALA A 847 -18.92 -18.62 2.80
C ALA A 847 -19.91 -18.03 1.77
N GLY A 848 -20.00 -16.70 1.72
CA GLY A 848 -20.88 -15.97 0.82
C GLY A 848 -21.45 -14.71 1.46
N LYS A 849 -22.27 -14.00 0.70
CA LYS A 849 -22.91 -12.74 1.11
C LYS A 849 -24.26 -13.00 1.76
N TYR A 850 -24.46 -12.47 2.95
CA TYR A 850 -25.66 -12.58 3.78
C TYR A 850 -26.25 -11.18 3.98
N SER A 851 -27.52 -11.02 3.67
CA SER A 851 -28.30 -9.80 3.93
C SER A 851 -29.03 -9.94 5.26
N LEU A 852 -28.89 -8.92 6.12
CA LEU A 852 -29.61 -8.82 7.38
C LEU A 852 -30.93 -8.06 7.17
N MET A 853 -32.04 -8.70 7.52
CA MET A 853 -33.37 -8.11 7.57
C MET A 853 -33.79 -7.94 9.02
N LEU A 854 -34.30 -6.78 9.39
CA LEU A 854 -34.78 -6.48 10.75
C LEU A 854 -36.26 -6.11 10.73
N THR A 855 -37.02 -6.61 11.69
CA THR A 855 -38.45 -6.33 11.85
C THR A 855 -38.71 -5.49 13.09
N ASN A 856 -39.49 -4.41 12.95
CA ASN A 856 -39.86 -3.55 14.07
C ASN A 856 -41.07 -4.10 14.86
N ASP A 857 -41.46 -3.41 15.93
CA ASP A 857 -42.60 -3.80 16.78
C ASP A 857 -43.92 -3.89 16.02
N ALA A 858 -44.09 -3.03 15.01
CA ALA A 858 -45.25 -2.99 14.11
C ALA A 858 -45.32 -4.15 13.10
N GLY A 859 -44.24 -4.95 12.95
CA GLY A 859 -44.18 -6.08 12.02
C GLY A 859 -43.62 -5.74 10.63
N CYS A 860 -43.04 -4.55 10.44
CA CYS A 860 -42.45 -4.11 9.19
C CYS A 860 -40.99 -4.56 9.10
N GLU A 861 -40.65 -5.36 8.09
CA GLU A 861 -39.28 -5.85 7.84
C GLU A 861 -38.53 -4.96 6.84
N ARG A 862 -37.25 -4.69 7.11
CA ARG A 862 -36.38 -3.88 6.25
C ARG A 862 -34.98 -4.48 6.09
N PHE A 863 -34.38 -4.22 4.93
CA PHE A 863 -32.95 -4.41 4.71
C PHE A 863 -32.16 -3.46 5.59
N PHE A 864 -31.27 -4.03 6.38
CA PHE A 864 -30.34 -3.30 7.21
C PHE A 864 -29.00 -3.16 6.50
N GLU A 865 -28.27 -4.28 6.33
CA GLU A 865 -26.95 -4.29 5.72
C GLU A 865 -26.61 -5.69 5.16
N SER A 866 -25.53 -5.81 4.39
CA SER A 866 -24.98 -7.10 3.96
C SER A 866 -23.61 -7.37 4.55
N TYR A 867 -23.37 -8.60 4.98
CA TYR A 867 -22.11 -9.09 5.52
C TYR A 867 -21.62 -10.28 4.70
N THR A 868 -20.31 -10.41 4.55
CA THR A 868 -19.72 -11.50 3.76
C THR A 868 -18.92 -12.41 4.69
N ILE A 869 -19.33 -13.68 4.79
CA ILE A 869 -18.50 -14.72 5.39
C ILE A 869 -17.49 -15.14 4.31
N GLU A 870 -16.20 -14.88 4.56
CA GLU A 870 -15.12 -15.31 3.66
C GLU A 870 -14.62 -16.72 4.03
N VAL A 871 -13.98 -17.40 3.08
CA VAL A 871 -13.25 -18.64 3.34
C VAL A 871 -11.82 -18.31 3.75
N ILE A 872 -11.34 -18.89 4.85
CA ILE A 872 -9.91 -18.91 5.21
C ILE A 872 -9.17 -19.61 4.07
N LYS A 873 -8.22 -18.92 3.45
CA LYS A 873 -7.42 -19.53 2.38
C LYS A 873 -6.62 -20.71 2.94
N PRO A 874 -6.75 -21.93 2.38
CA PRO A 874 -6.08 -23.10 2.92
C PRO A 874 -4.56 -22.95 2.79
N LEU A 875 -3.82 -23.40 3.82
CA LEU A 875 -2.37 -23.58 3.74
C LEU A 875 -2.05 -24.41 2.50
N THR A 876 -1.36 -23.80 1.54
CA THR A 876 -0.92 -24.47 0.33
C THR A 876 0.59 -24.65 0.43
N VAL A 877 1.04 -25.90 0.43
CA VAL A 877 2.46 -26.24 0.37
C VAL A 877 2.74 -26.90 -0.98
N ASP A 878 3.49 -26.20 -1.80
CA ASP A 878 3.99 -26.71 -3.06
C ASP A 878 5.40 -27.26 -2.85
N VAL A 879 5.51 -28.58 -3.05
CA VAL A 879 6.77 -29.33 -2.99
C VAL A 879 7.30 -29.72 -4.38
N SER A 880 6.64 -29.29 -5.45
CA SER A 880 7.02 -29.63 -6.84
C SER A 880 8.37 -29.04 -7.26
N LYS A 881 8.76 -27.92 -6.66
CA LYS A 881 10.06 -27.27 -6.85
C LYS A 881 11.10 -27.68 -5.80
N VAL A 882 10.77 -28.59 -4.89
CA VAL A 882 11.72 -29.01 -3.86
C VAL A 882 12.84 -29.80 -4.51
N SER A 883 14.06 -29.31 -4.31
CA SER A 883 15.29 -29.99 -4.69
C SER A 883 15.99 -30.48 -3.44
N SER A 884 16.45 -31.73 -3.49
CA SER A 884 17.31 -32.32 -2.46
C SER A 884 18.71 -32.48 -3.03
N ASN A 885 19.65 -31.69 -2.51
CA ASN A 885 21.05 -31.77 -2.92
C ASN A 885 21.79 -32.80 -2.04
N PRO A 886 22.59 -33.70 -2.65
CA PRO A 886 23.31 -34.74 -1.92
C PRO A 886 24.25 -34.18 -0.84
N ASP A 887 24.43 -34.95 0.24
CA ASP A 887 25.52 -34.76 1.18
C ASP A 887 26.80 -35.34 0.56
N HIS A 888 27.67 -34.47 0.04
CA HIS A 888 28.89 -34.87 -0.61
C HIS A 888 29.92 -35.33 0.41
N CYS A 889 30.40 -36.56 0.21
CA CYS A 889 31.42 -37.20 1.01
C CYS A 889 31.06 -37.34 2.50
N GLY A 890 29.77 -37.27 2.86
CA GLY A 890 29.29 -37.47 4.24
C GLY A 890 29.69 -36.34 5.20
N THR A 891 29.89 -35.13 4.68
CA THR A 891 30.37 -33.97 5.43
C THR A 891 29.25 -33.18 6.10
N GLY A 892 27.99 -33.50 5.80
CA GLY A 892 26.81 -32.77 6.25
C GLY A 892 26.60 -31.48 5.47
N ASN A 893 26.96 -31.45 4.18
CA ASN A 893 26.78 -30.28 3.32
C ASN A 893 25.56 -30.40 2.38
N GLY A 894 24.77 -31.47 2.52
CA GLY A 894 23.50 -31.62 1.79
C GLY A 894 22.49 -30.56 2.21
N ASN A 895 21.46 -30.36 1.38
CA ASN A 895 20.39 -29.44 1.70
C ASN A 895 19.08 -29.83 1.00
N ILE A 896 17.97 -29.35 1.54
CA ILE A 896 16.64 -29.43 0.92
C ILE A 896 16.11 -28.01 0.80
N THR A 897 15.89 -27.58 -0.43
CA THR A 897 15.50 -26.20 -0.75
C THR A 897 14.30 -26.15 -1.69
N GLY A 898 13.57 -25.05 -1.72
CA GLY A 898 12.51 -24.82 -2.71
C GLY A 898 11.12 -25.21 -2.25
N VAL A 899 10.92 -25.39 -0.94
CA VAL A 899 9.60 -25.52 -0.32
C VAL A 899 8.87 -24.20 -0.50
N ILE A 900 7.68 -24.18 -1.09
CA ILE A 900 6.87 -22.96 -1.17
C ILE A 900 5.62 -23.18 -0.32
N ALA A 901 5.41 -22.35 0.70
CA ALA A 901 4.21 -22.39 1.52
C ALA A 901 3.52 -21.03 1.49
N THR A 902 2.22 -21.02 1.23
CA THR A 902 1.37 -19.82 1.24
C THR A 902 0.17 -20.04 2.14
N ALA A 903 -0.11 -19.06 3.00
CA ALA A 903 -1.24 -19.03 3.92
C ALA A 903 -1.69 -17.57 4.15
N GLU A 904 -2.84 -17.37 4.81
CA GLU A 904 -3.36 -16.05 5.21
C GLU A 904 -2.62 -15.48 6.44
N SER A 905 -1.97 -16.36 7.22
CA SER A 905 -1.23 -16.07 8.44
C SER A 905 0.24 -16.47 8.33
N ALA A 906 1.03 -16.13 9.35
CA ALA A 906 2.44 -16.49 9.42
C ALA A 906 2.61 -18.02 9.48
N VAL A 907 3.46 -18.55 8.59
CA VAL A 907 3.73 -19.99 8.48
C VAL A 907 4.99 -20.34 9.28
N SER A 908 4.92 -21.45 10.01
CA SER A 908 6.02 -22.06 10.75
C SER A 908 6.46 -23.36 10.09
N PHE A 909 7.75 -23.67 10.20
CA PHE A 909 8.37 -24.86 9.63
C PHE A 909 9.04 -25.66 10.74
N ALA A 910 9.02 -26.98 10.65
CA ALA A 910 9.76 -27.87 11.53
C ALA A 910 10.28 -29.07 10.73
N TRP A 911 11.59 -29.18 10.64
CA TRP A 911 12.30 -30.31 10.05
C TRP A 911 12.67 -31.30 11.15
N LYS A 912 12.29 -32.56 10.99
CA LYS A 912 12.66 -33.65 11.90
C LYS A 912 13.47 -34.72 11.20
N ASP A 913 14.45 -35.28 11.91
CA ASP A 913 15.23 -36.42 11.44
C ASP A 913 14.47 -37.76 11.62
N LYS A 914 15.11 -38.87 11.23
CA LYS A 914 14.57 -40.23 11.39
C LYS A 914 14.26 -40.63 12.85
N ASN A 915 14.86 -39.95 13.84
CA ASN A 915 14.63 -40.19 15.26
C ASN A 915 13.55 -39.26 15.83
N ASN A 916 12.83 -38.54 14.95
CA ASN A 916 11.79 -37.56 15.28
C ASN A 916 12.31 -36.36 16.09
N GLN A 917 13.63 -36.07 16.05
CA GLN A 917 14.21 -34.88 16.66
C GLN A 917 14.15 -33.71 15.68
N THR A 918 13.74 -32.54 16.16
CA THR A 918 13.74 -31.30 15.36
C THR A 918 15.16 -30.85 15.10
N VAL A 919 15.54 -30.78 13.82
CA VAL A 919 16.88 -30.38 13.36
C VAL A 919 16.92 -28.97 12.77
N ALA A 920 15.77 -28.42 12.33
CA ALA A 920 15.65 -27.04 11.89
C ALA A 920 14.20 -26.55 11.97
N THR A 921 14.00 -25.23 12.05
CA THR A 921 12.68 -24.56 11.99
C THR A 921 12.60 -23.52 10.88
N THR A 922 13.57 -23.55 9.97
CA THR A 922 13.64 -22.69 8.79
C THR A 922 12.84 -23.30 7.64
N LYS A 923 12.50 -22.47 6.66
CA LYS A 923 11.81 -22.87 5.43
C LYS A 923 12.56 -23.99 4.69
N ASP A 924 13.85 -23.79 4.48
CA ASP A 924 14.76 -24.76 3.86
C ASP A 924 15.61 -25.46 4.92
N LEU A 925 16.05 -26.69 4.65
CA LEU A 925 16.97 -27.44 5.50
C LEU A 925 18.40 -27.34 4.95
N ALA A 926 19.29 -26.68 5.68
CA ALA A 926 20.71 -26.59 5.36
C ALA A 926 21.57 -27.55 6.21
N ASN A 927 22.78 -27.86 5.74
CA ASN A 927 23.76 -28.70 6.42
C ASN A 927 23.22 -30.09 6.81
N ALA A 928 22.40 -30.67 5.95
CA ALA A 928 21.78 -31.96 6.15
C ALA A 928 22.79 -33.07 5.85
N LYS A 929 22.94 -34.01 6.79
CA LYS A 929 23.62 -35.29 6.52
C LYS A 929 22.74 -36.19 5.66
N ALA A 930 23.34 -37.15 4.97
CA ALA A 930 22.59 -38.19 4.26
C ALA A 930 21.57 -38.88 5.19
N GLY A 931 20.30 -38.92 4.80
CA GLY A 931 19.20 -39.44 5.63
C GLY A 931 17.81 -38.93 5.20
N ASN A 932 16.78 -39.42 5.91
CA ASN A 932 15.38 -39.01 5.68
C ASN A 932 14.99 -37.90 6.65
N TYR A 933 14.31 -36.89 6.13
CA TYR A 933 13.82 -35.75 6.89
C TYR A 933 12.32 -35.56 6.65
N THR A 934 11.61 -35.23 7.72
CA THR A 934 10.19 -34.90 7.67
C THR A 934 10.01 -33.41 7.89
N LEU A 935 9.41 -32.72 6.93
CA LEU A 935 9.00 -31.32 7.06
C LEU A 935 7.55 -31.26 7.53
N THR A 936 7.29 -30.53 8.61
CA THR A 936 5.96 -30.11 9.01
C THR A 936 5.82 -28.60 8.81
N VAL A 937 4.78 -28.18 8.09
CA VAL A 937 4.45 -26.78 7.83
C VAL A 937 3.13 -26.47 8.53
N ASN A 938 3.07 -25.38 9.30
CA ASN A 938 1.88 -24.99 10.06
C ASN A 938 1.58 -23.48 9.98
N ASP A 939 0.36 -23.09 9.63
CA ASP A 939 -0.08 -21.69 9.49
C ASP A 939 -0.56 -21.01 10.80
N GLY A 940 -0.58 -21.73 11.92
CA GLY A 940 -0.93 -21.21 13.24
C GLY A 940 -2.43 -20.99 13.47
N LEU A 941 -3.30 -21.34 12.51
CA LEU A 941 -4.75 -21.06 12.62
C LEU A 941 -5.52 -22.09 13.48
N ASN A 942 -4.85 -23.12 14.01
CA ASN A 942 -5.45 -24.18 14.84
C ASN A 942 -6.70 -24.84 14.21
N THR A 943 -6.76 -24.90 12.88
CA THR A 943 -7.82 -25.58 12.11
C THR A 943 -7.32 -26.95 11.63
N SER A 944 -8.23 -27.81 11.16
CA SER A 944 -7.86 -29.13 10.62
C SER A 944 -7.01 -29.10 9.36
N CYS A 945 -6.93 -27.98 8.64
CA CYS A 945 -6.08 -27.78 7.47
C CYS A 945 -4.83 -26.93 7.75
N SER A 946 -4.58 -26.59 9.02
CA SER A 946 -3.46 -25.73 9.42
C SER A 946 -2.10 -26.38 9.26
N THR A 947 -2.02 -27.72 9.13
CA THR A 947 -0.76 -28.47 9.15
C THR A 947 -0.64 -29.41 7.96
N GLN A 948 0.49 -29.36 7.25
CA GLN A 948 0.88 -30.33 6.21
C GLN A 948 2.25 -30.94 6.50
N THR A 949 2.45 -32.19 6.12
CA THR A 949 3.70 -32.93 6.37
C THR A 949 4.23 -33.60 5.11
N PHE A 950 5.53 -33.48 4.85
CA PHE A 950 6.22 -34.03 3.68
C PHE A 950 7.50 -34.74 4.09
N THR A 951 7.92 -35.76 3.34
CA THR A 951 9.16 -36.48 3.59
C THR A 951 10.12 -36.33 2.42
N PHE A 952 11.38 -36.03 2.73
CA PHE A 952 12.45 -35.85 1.76
C PHE A 952 13.66 -36.68 2.16
N THR A 953 14.46 -37.08 1.16
CA THR A 953 15.69 -37.86 1.38
C THR A 953 16.89 -37.08 0.85
N VAL A 954 17.90 -36.91 1.69
CA VAL A 954 19.23 -36.44 1.28
C VAL A 954 20.07 -37.68 1.05
N VAL A 955 20.54 -37.88 -0.19
CA VAL A 955 21.38 -39.02 -0.54
C VAL A 955 22.87 -38.72 -0.30
N LEU A 956 23.66 -39.76 -0.06
CA LEU A 956 25.12 -39.62 0.02
C LEU A 956 25.68 -39.43 -1.39
N GLY A 957 26.25 -38.26 -1.67
CA GLY A 957 26.92 -37.94 -2.92
C GLY A 957 28.42 -38.27 -2.86
N THR A 958 28.99 -38.67 -3.98
CA THR A 958 30.45 -38.78 -4.17
C THR A 958 30.95 -37.55 -4.92
N SER A 959 32.10 -37.01 -4.53
CA SER A 959 32.77 -35.94 -5.28
C SER A 959 34.16 -36.39 -5.71
N VAL A 960 34.58 -35.99 -6.91
CA VAL A 960 35.95 -36.18 -7.38
C VAL A 960 36.84 -35.18 -6.65
N LEU A 961 37.75 -35.68 -5.82
CA LEU A 961 38.70 -34.85 -5.10
C LEU A 961 39.94 -34.60 -5.96
N ILE A 962 40.53 -33.40 -5.84
CA ILE A 962 41.73 -33.02 -6.59
C ILE A 962 42.92 -33.85 -6.10
N THR A 963 43.61 -34.49 -7.04
CA THR A 963 44.84 -35.25 -6.79
C THR A 963 45.96 -34.33 -6.30
N PRO A 964 46.66 -34.65 -5.18
CA PRO A 964 47.74 -33.83 -4.64
C PRO A 964 48.88 -33.60 -5.64
N ILE A 965 49.48 -32.41 -5.62
CA ILE A 965 50.63 -32.06 -6.47
C ILE A 965 51.89 -31.99 -5.60
N MET A 966 52.97 -32.63 -6.04
CA MET A 966 54.25 -32.71 -5.32
C MET A 966 55.42 -32.67 -6.30
N ALA A 967 56.60 -32.29 -5.83
CA ALA A 967 57.83 -32.38 -6.60
C ALA A 967 58.64 -33.63 -6.20
N ASP A 968 59.32 -34.24 -7.17
CA ASP A 968 60.26 -35.34 -6.92
C ASP A 968 61.42 -34.88 -6.02
N VAL A 969 61.88 -35.77 -5.15
CA VAL A 969 62.88 -35.49 -4.13
C VAL A 969 64.20 -36.20 -4.47
N LYS A 970 65.33 -35.51 -4.28
CA LYS A 970 66.67 -36.10 -4.49
C LYS A 970 67.51 -35.97 -3.22
N ILE A 971 68.06 -37.09 -2.74
CA ILE A 971 68.92 -37.16 -1.55
C ILE A 971 70.32 -37.69 -1.92
N CYS A 972 71.37 -37.25 -1.19
CA CYS A 972 72.77 -37.54 -1.55
C CYS A 972 73.27 -38.93 -1.07
N ALA A 973 72.57 -39.58 -0.14
CA ALA A 973 72.85 -40.91 0.40
C ALA A 973 71.57 -41.44 1.09
N ALA A 974 71.56 -42.71 1.50
CA ALA A 974 70.47 -43.30 2.26
C ALA A 974 70.15 -42.49 3.53
N GLY A 975 68.86 -42.23 3.78
CA GLY A 975 68.38 -41.51 4.96
C GLY A 975 67.00 -40.86 4.78
N ASN A 976 66.67 -39.94 5.69
CA ASN A 976 65.36 -39.28 5.75
C ASN A 976 65.13 -38.30 4.58
N ALA A 977 64.00 -38.47 3.89
CA ALA A 977 63.49 -37.57 2.86
C ALA A 977 62.17 -36.90 3.32
N LYS A 978 62.05 -35.60 3.07
CA LYS A 978 60.84 -34.81 3.34
C LYS A 978 59.99 -34.71 2.09
N LEU A 979 58.73 -35.13 2.17
CA LEU A 979 57.73 -35.03 1.10
C LEU A 979 56.76 -33.89 1.44
N VAL A 980 56.47 -33.02 0.47
CA VAL A 980 55.63 -31.83 0.68
C VAL A 980 54.62 -31.72 -0.45
N VAL A 981 53.34 -31.69 -0.10
CA VAL A 981 52.24 -31.32 -1.02
C VAL A 981 52.25 -29.82 -1.27
N SER A 982 52.35 -29.43 -2.54
CA SER A 982 52.24 -28.04 -2.99
C SER A 982 50.79 -27.56 -2.89
N ASN A 983 50.59 -26.31 -2.45
CA ASN A 983 49.25 -25.71 -2.27
C ASN A 983 48.31 -26.56 -1.40
N SER A 984 48.82 -27.08 -0.28
CA SER A 984 48.01 -27.88 0.65
C SER A 984 46.74 -27.14 1.06
N ILE A 985 45.60 -27.80 0.94
CA ILE A 985 44.30 -27.32 1.43
C ILE A 985 43.98 -27.97 2.76
N ASN A 986 43.06 -27.39 3.52
CA ASN A 986 42.70 -27.87 4.84
C ASN A 986 41.92 -29.19 4.73
N GLY A 987 42.53 -30.31 5.16
CA GLY A 987 41.93 -31.64 5.15
C GLY A 987 42.96 -32.72 5.44
N ASN A 988 42.63 -34.00 5.26
CA ASN A 988 43.48 -35.12 5.68
C ASN A 988 44.24 -35.72 4.49
N TYR A 989 45.56 -35.78 4.57
CA TYR A 989 46.42 -36.41 3.57
C TYR A 989 46.87 -37.78 4.05
N LYS A 990 46.97 -38.73 3.12
CA LYS A 990 47.35 -40.12 3.39
C LYS A 990 48.54 -40.51 2.52
N LEU A 991 49.61 -40.98 3.13
CA LEU A 991 50.81 -41.51 2.48
C LEU A 991 50.72 -43.03 2.38
N TYR A 992 51.03 -43.58 1.20
CA TYR A 992 51.07 -45.00 0.89
C TYR A 992 52.45 -45.38 0.36
N GLN A 993 52.88 -46.61 0.66
CA GLN A 993 54.16 -47.13 0.18
C GLN A 993 54.06 -47.58 -1.28
N ASN A 994 52.91 -48.15 -1.68
CA ASN A 994 52.62 -48.55 -3.06
C ASN A 994 51.24 -48.04 -3.51
N LEU A 995 51.03 -47.96 -4.83
CA LEU A 995 49.79 -47.46 -5.43
C LEU A 995 48.55 -48.24 -4.96
N ASN A 996 48.66 -49.57 -4.83
CA ASN A 996 47.52 -50.44 -4.52
C ASN A 996 47.38 -50.76 -3.03
N ASP A 997 48.16 -50.12 -2.16
CA ASP A 997 48.06 -50.39 -0.72
C ASP A 997 46.66 -49.98 -0.19
N PRO A 998 45.99 -50.86 0.57
CA PRO A 998 44.65 -50.59 1.09
C PRO A 998 44.65 -49.62 2.28
N PHE A 999 45.80 -49.44 2.94
CA PHE A 999 45.94 -48.60 4.13
C PHE A 999 47.16 -47.68 4.03
N PRO A 1000 47.07 -46.44 4.53
CA PRO A 1000 48.20 -45.53 4.52
C PRO A 1000 49.22 -45.87 5.61
N VAL A 1001 50.49 -45.63 5.32
CA VAL A 1001 51.60 -45.77 6.27
C VAL A 1001 51.75 -44.55 7.18
N GLN A 1002 51.30 -43.38 6.73
CA GLN A 1002 51.22 -42.16 7.54
C GLN A 1002 50.01 -41.32 7.12
N THR A 1003 49.44 -40.56 8.06
CA THR A 1003 48.37 -39.59 7.79
C THR A 1003 48.64 -38.30 8.55
N ASN A 1004 48.29 -37.15 7.96
CA ASN A 1004 48.29 -35.87 8.66
C ASN A 1004 47.49 -34.81 7.89
N THR A 1005 47.26 -33.66 8.52
CA THR A 1005 46.47 -32.57 7.93
C THR A 1005 47.27 -31.53 7.14
N THR A 1006 48.60 -31.66 7.09
CA THR A 1006 49.49 -30.65 6.49
C THR A 1006 50.03 -31.04 5.10
N GLY A 1007 49.90 -32.32 4.72
CA GLY A 1007 50.49 -32.84 3.49
C GLY A 1007 52.02 -32.97 3.53
N ASN A 1008 52.63 -32.87 4.72
CA ASN A 1008 54.07 -32.99 4.92
C ASN A 1008 54.41 -34.33 5.55
N PHE A 1009 55.24 -35.14 4.91
CA PHE A 1009 55.64 -36.45 5.40
C PHE A 1009 57.15 -36.60 5.49
N MET A 1010 57.61 -37.48 6.38
CA MET A 1010 59.02 -37.86 6.51
C MET A 1010 59.14 -39.36 6.33
N VAL A 1011 60.00 -39.80 5.40
CA VAL A 1011 60.25 -41.22 5.10
C VAL A 1011 61.73 -41.51 5.11
N ASP A 1012 62.14 -42.67 5.66
CA ASP A 1012 63.53 -43.14 5.59
C ASP A 1012 63.73 -43.96 4.31
N VAL A 1013 64.70 -43.58 3.47
CA VAL A 1013 64.87 -44.09 2.11
C VAL A 1013 66.29 -44.60 1.89
N LYS A 1014 66.43 -45.88 1.54
CA LYS A 1014 67.73 -46.55 1.37
C LYS A 1014 68.22 -46.55 -0.07
N THR A 1015 67.30 -46.72 -1.02
CA THR A 1015 67.52 -46.79 -2.47
C THR A 1015 66.44 -45.97 -3.17
N ASN A 1016 66.56 -45.75 -4.48
CA ASN A 1016 65.49 -45.12 -5.28
C ASN A 1016 64.13 -45.78 -4.97
N SER A 1017 63.14 -44.96 -4.64
CA SER A 1017 61.82 -45.41 -4.17
C SER A 1017 60.74 -44.44 -4.65
N THR A 1018 59.52 -44.92 -4.83
CA THR A 1018 58.35 -44.10 -5.14
C THR A 1018 57.31 -44.27 -4.03
N TYR A 1019 56.74 -43.17 -3.56
CA TYR A 1019 55.63 -43.15 -2.61
C TYR A 1019 54.39 -42.52 -3.25
N TYR A 1020 53.23 -42.72 -2.64
CA TYR A 1020 51.96 -42.21 -3.15
C TYR A 1020 51.21 -41.42 -2.09
N ILE A 1021 50.67 -40.26 -2.43
CA ILE A 1021 49.88 -39.44 -1.51
C ILE A 1021 48.49 -39.16 -2.10
N SER A 1022 47.45 -39.32 -1.29
CA SER A 1022 46.08 -38.92 -1.63
C SER A 1022 45.55 -37.87 -0.65
N TYR A 1023 44.49 -37.18 -1.07
CA TYR A 1023 43.71 -36.27 -0.24
C TYR A 1023 42.37 -36.90 0.11
N ASN A 1024 41.99 -36.84 1.38
CA ASN A 1024 40.76 -37.41 1.91
C ASN A 1024 39.89 -36.31 2.54
N LEU A 1025 38.63 -36.23 2.11
CA LEU A 1025 37.60 -35.35 2.65
C LEU A 1025 36.36 -36.20 2.97
N GLY A 1026 36.06 -36.35 4.26
CA GLY A 1026 35.00 -37.26 4.72
C GLY A 1026 35.22 -38.68 4.20
N ASN A 1027 34.20 -39.23 3.54
CA ASN A 1027 34.21 -40.58 2.96
C ASN A 1027 34.85 -40.65 1.57
N CYS A 1028 35.24 -39.52 0.96
CA CYS A 1028 35.87 -39.50 -0.36
C CYS A 1028 37.40 -39.44 -0.25
N GLU A 1029 38.08 -40.06 -1.19
CA GLU A 1029 39.53 -40.00 -1.35
C GLU A 1029 39.88 -39.70 -2.81
N SER A 1030 40.84 -38.82 -3.04
CA SER A 1030 41.34 -38.50 -4.38
C SER A 1030 42.11 -39.68 -4.97
N ASP A 1031 42.42 -39.60 -6.27
CA ASP A 1031 43.45 -40.46 -6.83
C ASP A 1031 44.78 -40.25 -6.10
N LYS A 1032 45.61 -41.30 -6.11
CA LYS A 1032 46.93 -41.32 -5.47
C LYS A 1032 47.97 -40.71 -6.41
N ALA A 1033 48.64 -39.64 -5.96
CA ALA A 1033 49.71 -38.98 -6.67
C ALA A 1033 51.07 -39.62 -6.35
N ALA A 1034 51.88 -39.95 -7.36
CA ALA A 1034 53.23 -40.49 -7.16
C ALA A 1034 54.24 -39.37 -6.84
N VAL A 1035 55.21 -39.68 -5.97
CA VAL A 1035 56.42 -38.87 -5.75
C VAL A 1035 57.65 -39.77 -5.79
N ASN A 1036 58.60 -39.45 -6.66
CA ASN A 1036 59.82 -40.23 -6.80
C ASN A 1036 60.92 -39.66 -5.91
N ILE A 1037 61.64 -40.55 -5.25
CA ILE A 1037 62.79 -40.22 -4.43
C ILE A 1037 64.02 -40.87 -5.06
N THR A 1038 64.99 -40.05 -5.46
CA THR A 1038 66.26 -40.51 -6.04
C THR A 1038 67.41 -40.37 -5.05
N VAL A 1039 68.14 -41.46 -4.81
CA VAL A 1039 69.35 -41.51 -4.00
C VAL A 1039 70.54 -41.48 -4.95
N ALA A 1040 71.34 -40.42 -4.90
CA ALA A 1040 72.62 -40.40 -5.61
C ALA A 1040 73.59 -41.34 -4.88
N ASP A 1041 74.14 -42.35 -5.56
CA ASP A 1041 75.10 -43.26 -4.95
C ASP A 1041 76.26 -42.47 -4.34
N ALA A 1042 76.58 -42.75 -3.07
CA ALA A 1042 77.70 -42.19 -2.30
C ALA A 1042 78.74 -43.27 -1.97
N ASN A 1043 78.96 -44.23 -2.88
CA ASN A 1043 79.82 -45.39 -2.62
C ASN A 1043 81.32 -45.05 -2.76
N LEU A 1044 81.83 -44.20 -1.86
CA LEU A 1044 83.26 -43.91 -1.73
C LEU A 1044 83.90 -44.89 -0.75
N GLU A 1045 84.89 -45.65 -1.22
CA GLU A 1045 85.74 -46.44 -0.32
C GLU A 1045 86.92 -45.56 0.10
N ILE A 1046 86.91 -45.15 1.37
CA ILE A 1046 87.95 -44.30 1.98
C ILE A 1046 88.84 -45.19 2.84
N PRO A 1047 90.09 -45.48 2.44
CA PRO A 1047 91.00 -46.27 3.25
C PRO A 1047 91.27 -45.58 4.60
N SER A 1048 91.32 -46.32 5.70
CA SER A 1048 91.61 -45.78 7.04
C SER A 1048 93.11 -45.61 7.31
N SER A 1049 93.98 -46.17 6.45
CA SER A 1049 95.43 -46.10 6.57
C SER A 1049 96.16 -46.24 5.24
N PHE A 1050 97.41 -45.79 5.19
CA PHE A 1050 98.33 -46.01 4.08
C PHE A 1050 99.80 -45.99 4.57
N SER A 1051 100.70 -46.63 3.82
CA SER A 1051 102.10 -46.92 4.19
C SER A 1051 103.09 -46.46 3.13
N PRO A 1052 103.43 -45.15 3.06
CA PRO A 1052 104.41 -44.63 2.09
C PRO A 1052 105.85 -45.06 2.45
N ASN A 1053 106.19 -46.32 2.20
CA ASN A 1053 107.49 -46.96 2.46
C ASN A 1053 108.26 -47.34 1.17
N GLY A 1054 107.62 -47.20 0.00
CA GLY A 1054 108.22 -47.44 -1.32
C GLY A 1054 108.19 -48.89 -1.79
N ASP A 1055 107.37 -49.76 -1.18
CA ASP A 1055 107.23 -51.16 -1.58
C ASP A 1055 106.21 -51.40 -2.72
N GLY A 1056 105.54 -50.33 -3.18
CA GLY A 1056 104.52 -50.37 -4.23
C GLY A 1056 103.11 -50.71 -3.73
N VAL A 1057 102.92 -50.94 -2.43
CA VAL A 1057 101.66 -51.35 -1.82
C VAL A 1057 101.20 -50.29 -0.81
N ASN A 1058 100.02 -49.68 -1.06
CA ASN A 1058 99.45 -48.63 -0.21
C ASN A 1058 100.39 -47.42 0.02
N ASP A 1059 101.30 -47.14 -0.91
CA ASP A 1059 102.22 -45.98 -0.85
C ASP A 1059 101.48 -44.63 -0.91
N VAL A 1060 100.24 -44.64 -1.37
CA VAL A 1060 99.38 -43.45 -1.45
C VAL A 1060 98.01 -43.74 -0.87
N TRP A 1061 97.42 -42.73 -0.24
CA TRP A 1061 96.02 -42.74 0.14
C TRP A 1061 95.15 -42.42 -1.07
N GLN A 1062 94.59 -43.47 -1.66
CA GLN A 1062 93.70 -43.38 -2.81
C GLN A 1062 92.26 -43.68 -2.39
N ILE A 1063 91.37 -42.68 -2.51
CA ILE A 1063 89.94 -42.84 -2.28
C ILE A 1063 89.31 -43.41 -3.55
N LYS A 1064 88.78 -44.64 -3.50
CA LYS A 1064 88.14 -45.23 -4.69
C LYS A 1064 86.82 -44.53 -4.98
N ASN A 1065 86.48 -44.47 -6.27
CA ASN A 1065 85.27 -43.84 -6.80
C ASN A 1065 85.19 -42.32 -6.59
N LEU A 1066 86.24 -41.65 -6.09
CA LEU A 1066 86.28 -40.19 -5.99
C LEU A 1066 86.16 -39.51 -7.36
N ASN A 1067 86.60 -40.19 -8.42
CA ASN A 1067 86.46 -39.73 -9.81
C ASN A 1067 85.01 -39.54 -10.28
N ASN A 1068 84.02 -40.17 -9.62
CA ASN A 1068 82.61 -39.95 -9.92
C ASN A 1068 82.11 -38.57 -9.47
N TYR A 1069 82.93 -37.84 -8.69
CA TYR A 1069 82.64 -36.50 -8.19
C TYR A 1069 83.74 -35.53 -8.67
N PRO A 1070 83.72 -35.10 -9.94
CA PRO A 1070 84.76 -34.26 -10.54
C PRO A 1070 84.85 -32.86 -9.92
N THR A 1071 83.93 -32.49 -9.02
CA THR A 1071 83.90 -31.23 -8.27
C THR A 1071 84.19 -31.43 -6.78
N ALA A 1072 84.58 -32.65 -6.36
CA ALA A 1072 84.87 -32.94 -4.97
C ALA A 1072 86.08 -32.13 -4.47
N ASN A 1073 86.01 -31.73 -3.19
CA ASN A 1073 87.09 -31.09 -2.46
C ASN A 1073 87.50 -32.00 -1.29
N VAL A 1074 88.76 -32.45 -1.29
CA VAL A 1074 89.37 -33.30 -0.26
C VAL A 1074 90.43 -32.50 0.48
N LYS A 1075 90.37 -32.52 1.80
CA LYS A 1075 91.34 -31.86 2.69
C LYS A 1075 91.81 -32.81 3.76
N VAL A 1076 93.10 -32.79 4.10
CA VAL A 1076 93.71 -33.55 5.20
C VAL A 1076 94.49 -32.62 6.11
N PHE A 1077 94.32 -32.78 7.42
CA PHE A 1077 94.91 -31.95 8.47
C PHE A 1077 95.70 -32.80 9.47
N ASN A 1078 96.78 -32.25 10.03
CA ASN A 1078 97.50 -32.87 11.15
C ASN A 1078 96.75 -32.69 12.48
N ARG A 1079 97.27 -33.30 13.56
CA ARG A 1079 96.67 -33.21 14.91
C ARG A 1079 96.51 -31.79 15.48
N ASN A 1080 97.29 -30.83 14.97
CA ASN A 1080 97.23 -29.43 15.40
C ASN A 1080 96.29 -28.60 14.50
N GLY A 1081 95.51 -29.23 13.61
CA GLY A 1081 94.59 -28.55 12.69
C GLY A 1081 95.27 -27.85 11.50
N SER A 1082 96.56 -28.10 11.25
CA SER A 1082 97.25 -27.54 10.07
C SER A 1082 96.98 -28.39 8.84
N LEU A 1083 96.58 -27.76 7.73
CA LEU A 1083 96.36 -28.42 6.44
C LEU A 1083 97.69 -29.03 5.95
N VAL A 1084 97.66 -30.31 5.58
CA VAL A 1084 98.83 -31.04 5.05
C VAL A 1084 98.64 -31.52 3.62
N TYR A 1085 97.39 -31.63 3.16
CA TYR A 1085 97.05 -31.99 1.80
C TYR A 1085 95.67 -31.40 1.44
N GLU A 1086 95.54 -30.85 0.24
CA GLU A 1086 94.27 -30.41 -0.33
C GLU A 1086 94.25 -30.73 -1.82
N GLN A 1087 93.08 -31.18 -2.28
CA GLN A 1087 92.81 -31.44 -3.68
C GLN A 1087 91.38 -31.06 -4.01
N THR A 1088 91.22 -30.37 -5.15
CA THR A 1088 89.92 -30.05 -5.74
C THR A 1088 89.93 -30.55 -7.17
N GLY A 1089 88.90 -31.28 -7.57
CA GLY A 1089 88.76 -31.76 -8.95
C GLY A 1089 89.25 -33.18 -9.17
N ALA A 1090 90.10 -33.41 -10.18
CA ALA A 1090 90.59 -34.75 -10.54
C ALA A 1090 91.34 -35.41 -9.38
N ALA A 1091 91.01 -36.67 -9.06
CA ALA A 1091 91.53 -37.35 -7.87
C ALA A 1091 93.05 -37.55 -7.97
N GLN A 1092 93.78 -36.85 -7.10
CA GLN A 1092 95.20 -37.10 -6.88
C GLN A 1092 95.34 -37.86 -5.56
N PRO A 1093 96.01 -39.02 -5.48
CA PRO A 1093 96.22 -39.69 -4.20
C PRO A 1093 97.13 -38.88 -3.26
N PHE A 1094 96.90 -38.97 -1.94
CA PHE A 1094 97.79 -38.34 -0.95
C PHE A 1094 98.97 -39.26 -0.62
N ASN A 1095 100.19 -38.84 -0.91
CA ASN A 1095 101.41 -39.66 -0.79
C ASN A 1095 102.18 -39.47 0.53
N GLY A 1096 101.60 -38.79 1.52
CA GLY A 1096 102.28 -38.56 2.81
C GLY A 1096 103.45 -37.57 2.75
N LEU A 1097 103.47 -36.69 1.74
CA LEU A 1097 104.43 -35.59 1.64
C LEU A 1097 103.70 -34.25 1.81
N LYS A 1098 104.38 -33.28 2.44
CA LYS A 1098 103.99 -31.86 2.42
C LYS A 1098 105.19 -31.05 1.92
N ASN A 1099 105.01 -30.31 0.82
CA ASN A 1099 106.09 -29.54 0.18
C ASN A 1099 107.34 -30.40 -0.11
N ASN A 1100 107.14 -31.59 -0.68
CA ASN A 1100 108.18 -32.61 -0.94
C ASN A 1100 108.95 -33.10 0.31
N ARG A 1101 108.48 -32.81 1.52
CA ARG A 1101 109.05 -33.34 2.76
C ARG A 1101 108.15 -34.40 3.36
N VAL A 1102 108.79 -35.47 3.82
CA VAL A 1102 108.20 -36.59 4.55
C VAL A 1102 107.53 -36.05 5.83
N ILE A 1103 106.22 -36.27 5.98
CA ILE A 1103 105.49 -35.86 7.19
C ILE A 1103 105.54 -36.96 8.26
N PRO A 1104 105.41 -36.65 9.57
CA PRO A 1104 105.48 -37.66 10.63
C PRO A 1104 104.41 -38.77 10.50
N VAL A 1105 104.75 -39.99 10.94
CA VAL A 1105 103.77 -41.06 11.15
C VAL A 1105 102.77 -40.63 12.23
N GLY A 1106 101.52 -41.06 12.09
CA GLY A 1106 100.45 -40.71 13.02
C GLY A 1106 99.07 -40.59 12.37
N VAL A 1107 98.11 -40.15 13.18
CA VAL A 1107 96.71 -39.96 12.76
C VAL A 1107 96.50 -38.55 12.22
N TYR A 1108 95.85 -38.47 11.07
CA TYR A 1108 95.44 -37.25 10.39
C TYR A 1108 93.91 -37.23 10.23
N TYR A 1109 93.34 -36.05 10.02
CA TYR A 1109 91.89 -35.85 9.89
C TYR A 1109 91.56 -35.42 8.47
N TYR A 1110 90.60 -36.06 7.82
CA TYR A 1110 90.15 -35.67 6.49
C TYR A 1110 88.75 -35.06 6.49
N PHE A 1111 88.51 -34.20 5.51
CA PHE A 1111 87.20 -33.65 5.16
C PHE A 1111 87.00 -33.75 3.65
N ILE A 1112 85.87 -34.30 3.22
CA ILE A 1112 85.52 -34.50 1.81
C ILE A 1112 84.14 -33.90 1.57
N LEU A 1113 84.07 -32.90 0.68
CA LEU A 1113 82.81 -32.33 0.21
C LEU A 1113 82.57 -32.78 -1.24
N LEU A 1114 81.54 -33.60 -1.47
CA LEU A 1114 81.27 -34.18 -2.80
C LEU A 1114 80.70 -33.18 -3.81
N ARG A 1115 79.83 -32.28 -3.35
CA ARG A 1115 79.31 -31.12 -4.10
C ARG A 1115 78.63 -30.13 -3.15
N LYS A 1116 78.36 -28.91 -3.63
CA LYS A 1116 77.56 -27.90 -2.91
C LYS A 1116 76.16 -28.46 -2.57
N GLY A 1117 75.79 -28.45 -1.29
CA GLY A 1117 74.49 -28.93 -0.79
C GLY A 1117 74.47 -30.36 -0.24
N CYS A 1118 75.56 -31.13 -0.34
CA CYS A 1118 75.68 -32.40 0.40
C CYS A 1118 76.43 -32.17 1.74
N ALA A 1119 76.21 -33.05 2.71
CA ALA A 1119 76.95 -33.05 3.97
C ALA A 1119 78.44 -33.38 3.75
N THR A 1120 79.32 -32.73 4.51
CA THR A 1120 80.77 -33.00 4.48
C THR A 1120 81.06 -34.35 5.14
N LEU A 1121 81.73 -35.25 4.43
CA LEU A 1121 82.25 -36.49 5.01
C LEU A 1121 83.54 -36.15 5.76
N SER A 1122 83.71 -36.70 6.96
CA SER A 1122 84.94 -36.51 7.74
C SER A 1122 85.33 -37.79 8.46
N GLY A 1123 86.61 -37.89 8.82
CA GLY A 1123 87.13 -39.06 9.52
C GLY A 1123 88.63 -38.94 9.75
N THR A 1124 89.22 -40.05 10.16
CA THR A 1124 90.66 -40.16 10.40
C THR A 1124 91.33 -41.06 9.39
N ILE A 1125 92.56 -40.72 9.04
CA ILE A 1125 93.46 -41.56 8.25
C ILE A 1125 94.79 -41.70 8.98
N THR A 1126 95.29 -42.92 9.09
CA THR A 1126 96.56 -43.23 9.77
C THR A 1126 97.68 -43.39 8.75
N LEU A 1127 98.74 -42.59 8.90
CA LEU A 1127 99.98 -42.76 8.14
C LEU A 1127 100.96 -43.61 8.98
N ILE A 1128 101.33 -44.77 8.46
CA ILE A 1128 102.35 -45.67 9.01
C ILE A 1128 103.53 -45.78 8.02
N ARG A 1129 104.73 -46.19 8.44
CA ARG A 1129 105.87 -46.43 7.55
C ARG A 1129 106.59 -47.71 7.92
#